data_AF-A0A1L8MYB4-F1
#
_entry.id   AF-A0A1L8MYB4-F1
#
_cell.length_a   1.000
_cell.length_b   1.000
_cell.length_c   1.000
_cell.angle_alpha   90.00
_cell.angle_beta   90.00
_cell.angle_gamma   90.00
#
_symmetry.space_group_name_H-M   'P 1'
#
loop_
_entity.id
_entity.type
_entity.pdbx_description
1 polymer ?
#
loop_
_entity_poly.entity_id
_entity_poly.type
_entity_poly.pdbx_seq_one_letter_code
_entity_poly.pdbx_strand_id
1 'polypeptide(L)'
;MKFTTTKFTPTDVIRNETLFTTANGNLGFRGDTEEKAYTYHKGTYINGFYDTEPIQYGEIAYGYAKNHETLLNLPDPKRIELSVNNYSFSMKEAKAIQDFSLEIDTNTGILTRKLDWITPDKSTIQLTTHRLVSFSNPHSAVIEYLVKNTSKDIIHVDITSSIDTTSHNIMSKEDPRVGAKFSNNPLIIDIDKVKDTELQFTAQTRKSGLCLAGIATHTISCTDKSIISKNAGENCHDGITFSIELKPSKSISLIKYITYVHGKSDSQNLDFLQQAKSKNSAFKNLGIEQIKQDQKKYLSSFWDTARLTIEGDTESEQALSFNLFQLLQSVSKNGTQSIGAKGLSGEGYEGHFFWDTEAYVCPVFTYTDPHIAESLLAYRARILPQAQEQAKIMNLKGALYPWRTISGTETSAYFPAGTAQYHINADIIFALNRYLNQQSQNSEQIALTKSKQKYLSQTQIEKMAAETARMWFSLGFFNENKNGQFCINNVTGPDEYTAIVNNNVFTNLMARENLYISCRLAGKQATEIEKKLWEKAADNMFIPFDKKLGIYPQDDSFLDKEPWDFAHTPSENYPLLLHYHPLVIYRHRVLKQPDLVLAQFLLSSCFTRAEKIRNFNFYEQYTTGDSSLSYCIQCIMSCETGNIQKAFDYFNETVRMDIDDIKGNVKDGIHTASMAGSWMSVVYGFAGFRDYNSEWLFNPQLPKKWKKITFKLQLEGHILQVTITHDKAIYELCDKKFSDAEFQNLKPLVLKHRNEPFVLDPSFSNKTCKEFNLRPQLRAVLFDLDGVITDTTELHYDAWQKIAQKNNLHFDHDMNKQLLGVSREESLKIILRENNVVWSTEKIKTVCYEKNEIYKESLTTLSPDNILPGIADLLNDLAHAGIKTGLASASKNAPQVLAQLHLENKFTAVADAGKVQMPKPEPDIFLEAADKTNTWYTDCVAIEDAEAGIKAIKKAGIKAVGVCSSSPLNNADVRVKSTSELTLELLKQALQEKDG
;
A
#
# COMPACT_ATOMS: atom_id res chain seq x y z
N MET A 1 6.05 14.60 17.60
CA MET A 1 4.83 14.10 18.26
C MET A 1 5.27 12.89 19.05
N LYS A 2 4.84 12.75 20.29
CA LYS A 2 5.38 11.76 21.23
C LYS A 2 4.53 10.50 21.22
N PHE A 3 5.16 9.33 21.12
CA PHE A 3 4.53 8.04 21.38
C PHE A 3 5.10 7.51 22.70
N THR A 4 4.24 7.26 23.69
CA THR A 4 4.65 7.05 25.08
C THR A 4 3.96 5.82 25.67
N THR A 5 4.69 5.06 26.48
CA THR A 5 4.15 4.01 27.34
C THR A 5 4.65 4.18 28.77
N THR A 6 3.78 3.88 29.73
CA THR A 6 4.11 3.83 31.16
C THR A 6 4.06 2.39 31.70
N LYS A 7 3.80 1.42 30.82
CA LYS A 7 3.70 -0.01 31.19
C LYS A 7 4.99 -0.75 30.88
N PHE A 8 5.37 -1.63 31.79
CA PHE A 8 6.61 -2.40 31.73
C PHE A 8 6.41 -3.83 32.28
N THR A 9 5.47 -4.57 31.70
CA THR A 9 5.24 -6.00 31.98
C THR A 9 6.07 -6.88 31.03
N PRO A 10 6.24 -8.20 31.28
CA PRO A 10 6.96 -9.07 30.35
C PRO A 10 6.37 -9.06 28.93
N THR A 11 5.05 -9.02 28.81
CA THR A 11 4.35 -8.92 27.52
C THR A 11 4.58 -7.57 26.85
N ASP A 12 4.58 -6.47 27.61
CA ASP A 12 4.85 -5.14 27.06
C ASP A 12 6.30 -4.99 26.60
N VAL A 13 7.28 -5.59 27.29
CA VAL A 13 8.71 -5.52 26.92
C VAL A 13 8.93 -6.05 25.51
N ILE A 14 8.38 -7.22 25.19
CA ILE A 14 8.56 -7.86 23.88
C ILE A 14 8.10 -6.92 22.75
N ARG A 15 6.91 -6.32 22.90
CA ARG A 15 6.35 -5.38 21.92
C ARG A 15 7.13 -4.06 21.90
N ASN A 16 7.42 -3.49 23.07
CA ASN A 16 8.05 -2.18 23.19
C ASN A 16 9.48 -2.18 22.62
N GLU A 17 10.22 -3.28 22.76
CA GLU A 17 11.52 -3.41 22.11
C GLU A 17 11.46 -3.25 20.59
N THR A 18 10.37 -3.65 19.95
CA THR A 18 10.16 -3.38 18.53
C THR A 18 9.72 -1.93 18.32
N LEU A 19 8.66 -1.49 19.01
CA LEU A 19 8.03 -0.16 18.78
C LEU A 19 8.94 1.03 19.09
N PHE A 20 9.85 0.88 20.05
CA PHE A 20 10.77 1.95 20.47
C PHE A 20 12.16 1.83 19.83
N THR A 21 12.26 1.12 18.70
CA THR A 21 13.46 1.08 17.86
C THR A 21 13.90 2.48 17.45
N THR A 22 15.21 2.75 17.54
CA THR A 22 15.86 3.93 16.98
C THR A 22 16.76 3.50 15.83
N ALA A 23 16.57 4.03 14.62
CA ALA A 23 17.34 3.68 13.44
C ALA A 23 17.40 4.83 12.42
N ASN A 24 18.28 4.72 11.42
CA ASN A 24 18.46 5.77 10.40
C ASN A 24 18.49 5.25 8.95
N GLY A 25 18.20 3.96 8.74
CA GLY A 25 18.26 3.28 7.44
C GLY A 25 19.56 2.54 7.16
N ASN A 26 20.63 2.84 7.92
CA ASN A 26 21.90 2.11 7.89
C ASN A 26 22.12 1.34 9.20
N LEU A 27 22.01 2.00 10.35
CA LEU A 27 22.17 1.44 11.69
C LEU A 27 20.81 1.42 12.40
N GLY A 28 20.50 0.34 13.11
CA GLY A 28 19.31 0.22 13.93
C GLY A 28 19.59 -0.42 15.28
N PHE A 29 18.97 0.15 16.30
CA PHE A 29 18.97 -0.31 17.67
C PHE A 29 17.54 -0.61 18.08
N ARG A 30 17.27 -1.86 18.46
CA ARG A 30 15.98 -2.22 19.08
C ARG A 30 15.75 -1.34 20.31
N GLY A 31 14.47 -1.13 20.62
CA GLY A 31 13.96 -0.41 21.80
C GLY A 31 14.27 -1.06 23.15
N ASP A 32 15.21 -2.01 23.19
CA ASP A 32 15.66 -2.65 24.43
C ASP A 32 16.40 -1.66 25.34
N THR A 33 16.48 -1.99 26.63
CA THR A 33 17.09 -1.16 27.68
C THR A 33 18.61 -1.13 27.57
N GLU A 34 19.27 -0.13 28.16
CA GLU A 34 20.74 -0.13 28.22
C GLU A 34 21.29 -1.25 29.12
N GLU A 35 20.55 -1.64 30.16
CA GLU A 35 20.94 -2.71 31.08
C GLU A 35 20.66 -4.09 30.47
N LYS A 36 21.42 -5.11 30.86
CA LYS A 36 21.28 -6.48 30.32
C LYS A 36 20.01 -7.21 30.77
N ALA A 37 19.56 -6.96 32.01
CA ALA A 37 18.46 -7.70 32.59
C ALA A 37 17.08 -7.28 32.03
N TYR A 38 16.16 -8.24 31.92
CA TYR A 38 14.75 -8.03 31.55
C TYR A 38 14.54 -7.45 30.15
N THR A 39 15.35 -7.94 29.21
CA THR A 39 15.19 -7.77 27.76
C THR A 39 14.78 -9.11 27.16
N TYR A 40 13.85 -9.09 26.20
CA TYR A 40 13.51 -10.23 25.37
C TYR A 40 14.60 -10.50 24.34
N HIS A 41 14.96 -9.50 23.53
CA HIS A 41 16.03 -9.63 22.54
C HIS A 41 16.82 -8.33 22.32
N LYS A 42 18.12 -8.36 22.65
CA LYS A 42 19.06 -7.27 22.34
C LYS A 42 19.33 -7.25 20.84
N GLY A 43 18.89 -6.19 20.16
CA GLY A 43 19.10 -6.06 18.70
C GLY A 43 19.97 -4.89 18.33
N THR A 44 21.06 -5.18 17.61
CA THR A 44 21.86 -4.20 16.90
C THR A 44 22.06 -4.66 15.47
N TYR A 45 21.58 -3.88 14.51
CA TYR A 45 21.56 -4.28 13.10
C TYR A 45 22.18 -3.21 12.22
N ILE A 46 22.90 -3.67 11.18
CA ILE A 46 23.32 -2.83 10.06
C ILE A 46 22.62 -3.34 8.81
N ASN A 47 21.97 -2.44 8.08
CA ASN A 47 21.24 -2.78 6.87
C ASN A 47 22.16 -3.44 5.85
N GLY A 48 21.79 -4.65 5.40
CA GLY A 48 22.56 -5.44 4.46
C GLY A 48 23.86 -6.03 5.03
N PHE A 49 24.03 -6.10 6.35
CA PHE A 49 25.11 -6.87 6.99
C PHE A 49 24.62 -8.27 7.36
N TYR A 50 24.99 -9.26 6.54
CA TYR A 50 24.45 -10.62 6.60
C TYR A 50 25.56 -11.66 6.49
N ASP A 51 25.26 -12.90 6.85
CA ASP A 51 26.07 -14.06 6.44
C ASP A 51 25.20 -15.10 5.72
N THR A 52 25.83 -16.10 5.10
CA THR A 52 25.14 -17.07 4.26
C THR A 52 25.25 -18.50 4.78
N GLU A 53 24.23 -19.32 4.54
CA GLU A 53 24.24 -20.75 4.86
C GLU A 53 23.58 -21.57 3.75
N PRO A 54 24.10 -22.75 3.37
CA PRO A 54 23.44 -23.61 2.41
C PRO A 54 22.03 -23.99 2.85
N ILE A 55 21.07 -23.95 1.91
CA ILE A 55 19.72 -24.46 2.16
C ILE A 55 19.76 -25.98 2.16
N GLN A 56 19.21 -26.60 3.19
CA GLN A 56 19.05 -28.05 3.26
C GLN A 56 17.71 -28.45 2.64
N TYR A 57 17.78 -29.17 1.51
CA TYR A 57 16.62 -29.77 0.87
C TYR A 57 16.62 -31.28 1.07
N GLY A 58 15.44 -31.86 1.29
CA GLY A 58 15.27 -33.32 1.22
C GLY A 58 15.44 -33.85 -0.20
N GLU A 59 15.02 -33.06 -1.20
CA GLU A 59 15.23 -33.31 -2.62
C GLU A 59 15.54 -31.98 -3.32
N ILE A 60 16.66 -31.92 -4.04
CA ILE A 60 17.09 -30.71 -4.74
C ILE A 60 16.71 -30.79 -6.22
N ALA A 61 16.18 -29.70 -6.76
CA ALA A 61 15.98 -29.53 -8.20
C ALA A 61 16.91 -28.44 -8.75
N TYR A 62 17.17 -28.50 -10.06
CA TYR A 62 17.95 -27.47 -10.73
C TYR A 62 17.26 -26.09 -10.60
N GLY A 63 18.05 -25.06 -10.31
CA GLY A 63 17.56 -23.69 -10.14
C GLY A 63 17.00 -23.36 -8.76
N TYR A 64 16.96 -24.30 -7.81
CA TYR A 64 16.64 -23.99 -6.42
C TYR A 64 17.68 -23.05 -5.81
N ALA A 65 17.22 -22.16 -4.93
CA ALA A 65 18.07 -21.29 -4.15
C ALA A 65 19.12 -22.11 -3.40
N LYS A 66 20.39 -21.70 -3.48
CA LYS A 66 21.48 -22.48 -2.88
C LYS A 66 21.72 -22.14 -1.43
N ASN A 67 21.55 -20.86 -1.07
CA ASN A 67 21.88 -20.36 0.26
C ASN A 67 20.74 -19.50 0.82
N HIS A 68 20.55 -19.60 2.13
CA HIS A 68 19.93 -18.57 2.93
C HIS A 68 20.92 -17.41 3.10
N GLU A 69 20.38 -16.21 3.24
CA GLU A 69 21.11 -15.02 3.68
C GLU A 69 20.43 -14.56 4.97
N THR A 70 21.17 -14.24 6.02
CA THR A 70 20.53 -13.80 7.27
C THR A 70 21.21 -12.57 7.81
N LEU A 71 20.44 -11.49 8.00
CA LEU A 71 20.86 -10.29 8.72
C LEU A 71 21.42 -10.66 10.09
N LEU A 72 22.61 -10.18 10.41
CA LEU A 72 23.26 -10.53 11.67
C LEU A 72 22.89 -9.58 12.78
N ASN A 73 22.68 -10.14 13.97
CA ASN A 73 22.70 -9.38 15.22
C ASN A 73 24.17 -9.11 15.61
N LEU A 74 24.51 -7.84 15.79
CA LEU A 74 25.89 -7.38 15.94
C LEU A 74 26.26 -7.16 17.41
N PRO A 75 27.57 -7.05 17.75
CA PRO A 75 28.01 -6.69 19.09
C PRO A 75 27.30 -5.45 19.61
N ASP A 76 26.66 -5.56 20.77
CA ASP A 76 25.71 -4.57 21.27
C ASP A 76 26.44 -3.43 22.00
N PRO A 77 26.42 -2.21 21.46
CA PRO A 77 27.13 -1.08 22.03
C PRO A 77 26.28 -0.34 23.06
N LYS A 78 25.02 -0.75 23.31
CA LYS A 78 24.08 -0.01 24.17
C LYS A 78 24.32 -0.28 25.64
N ARG A 79 25.09 -1.32 25.97
CA ARG A 79 25.26 -1.81 27.34
C ARG A 79 25.81 -0.75 28.28
N ILE A 80 25.02 -0.41 29.29
CA ILE A 80 25.37 0.43 30.44
C ILE A 80 24.72 -0.21 31.68
N GLU A 81 25.53 -0.59 32.67
CA GLU A 81 25.08 -1.11 33.95
C GLU A 81 25.24 -0.04 35.04
N LEU A 82 24.30 0.01 35.98
CA LEU A 82 24.27 0.98 37.07
C LEU A 82 24.31 0.27 38.42
N SER A 83 25.10 0.77 39.36
CA SER A 83 25.06 0.37 40.77
C SER A 83 24.97 1.60 41.68
N VAL A 84 24.22 1.48 42.79
CA VAL A 84 24.13 2.51 43.84
C VAL A 84 24.36 1.83 45.19
N ASN A 85 25.34 2.30 45.96
CA ASN A 85 25.75 1.73 47.26
C ASN A 85 25.96 0.20 47.21
N ASN A 86 26.55 -0.30 46.11
CA ASN A 86 26.76 -1.72 45.78
C ASN A 86 25.51 -2.53 45.41
N TYR A 87 24.33 -1.92 45.31
CA TYR A 87 23.15 -2.56 44.73
C TYR A 87 23.13 -2.35 43.23
N SER A 88 23.00 -3.42 42.44
CA SER A 88 22.88 -3.32 40.98
C SER A 88 21.46 -2.97 40.57
N PHE A 89 21.32 -2.02 39.65
CA PHE A 89 20.03 -1.69 39.07
C PHE A 89 19.54 -2.83 38.17
N SER A 90 18.27 -3.21 38.31
CA SER A 90 17.64 -4.19 37.43
C SER A 90 16.19 -3.85 37.18
N MET A 91 15.82 -3.85 35.90
CA MET A 91 14.43 -3.71 35.47
C MET A 91 13.52 -4.89 35.92
N LYS A 92 14.11 -6.01 36.40
CA LYS A 92 13.34 -7.13 36.98
C LYS A 92 12.64 -6.78 38.29
N GLU A 93 13.20 -5.82 39.04
CA GLU A 93 12.70 -5.45 40.37
C GLU A 93 11.60 -4.40 40.28
N ALA A 94 10.52 -4.69 39.54
CA ALA A 94 9.48 -3.72 39.21
C ALA A 94 8.86 -3.00 40.44
N LYS A 95 8.88 -3.61 41.63
CA LYS A 95 8.40 -2.99 42.88
C LYS A 95 9.29 -1.84 43.39
N ALA A 96 10.56 -1.82 42.98
CA ALA A 96 11.53 -0.79 43.33
C ALA A 96 11.56 0.37 42.31
N ILE A 97 10.80 0.27 41.22
CA ILE A 97 10.75 1.24 40.13
C ILE A 97 9.45 2.04 40.22
N GLN A 98 9.56 3.36 40.18
CA GLN A 98 8.45 4.32 40.22
C GLN A 98 8.52 5.25 38.99
N ASP A 99 7.38 5.85 38.64
CA ASP A 99 7.27 6.88 37.59
C ASP A 99 7.94 6.52 36.25
N PHE A 100 7.85 5.23 35.87
CA PHE A 100 8.39 4.73 34.61
C PHE A 100 7.66 5.34 33.41
N SER A 101 8.44 5.83 32.44
CA SER A 101 7.96 6.20 31.12
C SER A 101 9.03 5.89 30.06
N LEU A 102 8.56 5.42 28.91
CA LEU A 102 9.34 5.23 27.70
C LEU A 102 8.65 5.97 26.56
N GLU A 103 9.36 6.89 25.92
CA GLU A 103 8.82 7.82 24.94
C GLU A 103 9.74 7.92 23.72
N ILE A 104 9.19 7.81 22.51
CA ILE A 104 9.87 8.17 21.27
C ILE A 104 9.19 9.42 20.68
N ASP A 105 9.94 10.51 20.52
CA ASP A 105 9.43 11.72 19.87
C ASP A 105 9.77 11.70 18.38
N THR A 106 8.75 11.55 17.53
CA THR A 106 8.91 11.49 16.07
C THR A 106 9.45 12.79 15.45
N ASN A 107 9.41 13.92 16.16
CA ASN A 107 9.96 15.19 15.67
C ASN A 107 11.48 15.31 15.90
N THR A 108 12.02 14.57 16.88
CA THR A 108 13.43 14.61 17.24
C THR A 108 14.13 13.27 17.06
N GLY A 109 13.39 12.17 16.92
CA GLY A 109 13.92 10.82 16.81
C GLY A 109 14.69 10.37 18.04
N ILE A 110 14.40 10.98 19.21
CA ILE A 110 15.05 10.69 20.48
C ILE A 110 14.13 9.77 21.28
N LEU A 111 14.64 8.59 21.62
CA LEU A 111 14.06 7.71 22.62
C LEU A 111 14.45 8.22 23.99
N THR A 112 13.46 8.44 24.87
CA THR A 112 13.66 8.87 26.25
C THR A 112 13.06 7.83 27.18
N ARG A 113 13.86 7.32 28.10
CA ARG A 113 13.37 6.52 29.24
C ARG A 113 13.58 7.31 30.51
N LYS A 114 12.56 7.38 31.37
CA LYS A 114 12.65 8.00 32.68
C LYS A 114 12.05 7.08 33.73
N LEU A 115 12.69 6.96 34.87
CA LEU A 115 12.19 6.22 36.03
C LEU A 115 12.87 6.70 37.30
N ASP A 116 12.21 6.47 38.43
CA ASP A 116 12.79 6.61 39.76
C ASP A 116 13.06 5.21 40.32
N TRP A 117 14.23 5.02 40.94
CA TRP A 117 14.63 3.75 41.53
C TRP A 117 14.90 3.91 43.03
N ILE A 118 14.33 3.01 43.82
CA ILE A 118 14.54 2.90 45.26
C ILE A 118 15.40 1.66 45.52
N THR A 119 16.60 1.84 46.01
CA THR A 119 17.51 0.75 46.37
C THR A 119 17.05 0.02 47.64
N PRO A 120 17.55 -1.20 47.91
CA PRO A 120 17.25 -1.93 49.16
C PRO A 120 17.61 -1.17 50.45
N ASP A 121 18.64 -0.33 50.44
CA ASP A 121 18.99 0.54 51.57
C ASP A 121 18.16 1.84 51.64
N LYS A 122 17.12 1.96 50.80
CA LYS A 122 16.18 3.09 50.71
C LYS A 122 16.77 4.38 50.15
N SER A 123 17.96 4.34 49.56
CA SER A 123 18.42 5.43 48.70
C SER A 123 17.52 5.52 47.47
N THR A 124 17.27 6.74 47.02
CA THR A 124 16.47 7.03 45.83
C THR A 124 17.30 7.78 44.79
N ILE A 125 17.13 7.37 43.54
CA ILE A 125 17.68 8.07 42.38
C ILE A 125 16.59 8.27 41.32
N GLN A 126 16.84 9.24 40.44
CA GLN A 126 16.12 9.35 39.17
C GLN A 126 17.09 9.02 38.03
N LEU A 127 16.69 8.07 37.18
CA LEU A 127 17.38 7.70 35.95
C LEU A 127 16.65 8.31 34.75
N THR A 128 17.39 8.97 33.88
CA THR A 128 16.90 9.41 32.57
C THR A 128 17.89 9.00 31.50
N THR A 129 17.43 8.28 30.47
CA THR A 129 18.25 7.95 29.30
C THR A 129 17.69 8.62 28.05
N HIS A 130 18.57 9.17 27.22
CA HIS A 130 18.24 9.61 25.87
C HIS A 130 19.07 8.81 24.88
N ARG A 131 18.42 8.19 23.90
CA ARG A 131 19.08 7.43 22.82
C ARG A 131 18.63 7.95 21.47
N LEU A 132 19.59 8.13 20.57
CA LEU A 132 19.30 8.46 19.17
C LEU A 132 20.31 7.78 18.24
N VAL A 133 19.84 7.37 17.07
CA VAL A 133 20.66 6.95 15.94
C VAL A 133 20.61 8.06 14.89
N SER A 134 21.77 8.59 14.48
CA SER A 134 21.84 9.87 13.78
C SER A 134 21.48 9.74 12.30
N PHE A 135 20.51 10.54 11.82
CA PHE A 135 20.23 10.63 10.38
C PHE A 135 21.33 11.36 9.61
N SER A 136 21.93 12.39 10.21
CA SER A 136 23.01 13.18 9.59
C SER A 136 24.37 12.45 9.57
N ASN A 137 24.56 11.49 10.48
CA ASN A 137 25.76 10.66 10.57
C ASN A 137 25.36 9.16 10.53
N PRO A 138 25.19 8.56 9.34
CA PRO A 138 24.55 7.24 9.18
C PRO A 138 25.19 6.08 9.96
N HIS A 139 26.46 6.23 10.35
CA HIS A 139 27.27 5.24 11.05
C HIS A 139 27.23 5.35 12.58
N SER A 140 26.59 6.40 13.11
CA SER A 140 26.79 6.81 14.49
C SER A 140 25.49 6.92 15.28
N ALA A 141 25.60 6.66 16.57
CA ALA A 141 24.54 6.79 17.56
C ALA A 141 25.10 7.37 18.85
N VAL A 142 24.23 7.88 19.71
CA VAL A 142 24.63 8.41 21.02
C VAL A 142 23.61 8.04 22.09
N ILE A 143 24.11 7.73 23.27
CA ILE A 143 23.33 7.50 24.48
C ILE A 143 23.77 8.51 25.53
N GLU A 144 22.82 9.25 26.09
CA GLU A 144 23.01 10.09 27.26
C GLU A 144 22.35 9.39 28.45
N TYR A 145 23.12 9.10 29.50
CA TYR A 145 22.70 8.36 30.68
C TYR A 145 22.84 9.25 31.92
N LEU A 146 21.73 9.75 32.44
CA LEU A 146 21.69 10.71 33.52
C LEU A 146 21.19 10.06 34.82
N VAL A 147 21.99 10.15 35.87
CA VAL A 147 21.62 9.70 37.22
C VAL A 147 21.60 10.90 38.15
N LYS A 148 20.45 11.16 38.78
CA LYS A 148 20.28 12.21 39.78
C LYS A 148 20.06 11.58 41.15
N ASN A 149 20.84 12.00 42.15
CA ASN A 149 20.58 11.62 43.53
C ASN A 149 19.36 12.39 44.07
N THR A 150 18.28 11.66 44.37
CA THR A 150 17.07 12.21 45.01
C THR A 150 16.98 11.87 46.50
N SER A 151 17.98 11.14 47.01
CA SER A 151 18.15 10.84 48.44
C SER A 151 18.56 12.07 49.24
N LYS A 152 18.42 11.98 50.56
CA LYS A 152 18.94 12.98 51.51
C LYS A 152 20.43 12.83 51.80
N ASP A 153 20.98 11.65 51.57
CA ASP A 153 22.37 11.30 51.88
C ASP A 153 23.24 11.28 50.62
N ILE A 154 24.56 11.29 50.82
CA ILE A 154 25.53 11.04 49.75
C ILE A 154 25.43 9.56 49.37
N ILE A 155 25.40 9.27 48.07
CA ILE A 155 25.38 7.91 47.54
C ILE A 155 26.63 7.63 46.71
N HIS A 156 27.07 6.38 46.70
CA HIS A 156 28.11 5.89 45.80
C HIS A 156 27.45 5.36 44.52
N VAL A 157 27.86 5.85 43.36
CA VAL A 157 27.30 5.47 42.05
C VAL A 157 28.40 4.89 41.18
N ASP A 158 28.21 3.66 40.69
CA ASP A 158 29.02 3.08 39.63
C ASP A 158 28.23 3.00 38.33
N ILE A 159 28.81 3.51 37.25
CA ILE A 159 28.28 3.35 35.89
C ILE A 159 29.30 2.58 35.06
N THR A 160 28.94 1.39 34.59
CA THR A 160 29.79 0.54 33.76
C THR A 160 29.30 0.53 32.33
N SER A 161 30.07 1.09 31.39
CA SER A 161 29.75 1.02 29.97
C SER A 161 30.60 -0.05 29.27
N SER A 162 29.95 -0.91 28.48
CA SER A 162 30.60 -2.00 27.73
C SER A 162 30.08 -2.14 26.30
N ILE A 163 30.69 -3.00 25.49
CA ILE A 163 30.10 -3.54 24.25
C ILE A 163 29.92 -5.03 24.50
N ASP A 164 28.70 -5.56 24.34
CA ASP A 164 28.44 -6.99 24.45
C ASP A 164 28.78 -7.68 23.13
N THR A 165 29.96 -8.29 23.05
CA THR A 165 30.47 -9.04 21.89
C THR A 165 29.88 -10.46 21.78
N THR A 166 29.00 -10.85 22.71
CA THR A 166 28.38 -12.19 22.76
C THR A 166 26.95 -12.24 22.17
N SER A 167 26.46 -11.10 21.66
CA SER A 167 25.18 -11.02 20.96
C SER A 167 25.10 -12.02 19.80
N HIS A 168 23.93 -12.62 19.64
CA HIS A 168 23.66 -13.60 18.58
C HIS A 168 22.23 -13.45 18.07
N ASN A 169 21.97 -13.98 16.89
CA ASN A 169 20.64 -14.06 16.29
C ASN A 169 19.70 -14.98 17.09
N ILE A 170 18.39 -14.74 16.99
CA ILE A 170 17.38 -15.67 17.49
C ILE A 170 17.39 -16.93 16.60
N MET A 171 17.53 -18.11 17.21
CA MET A 171 17.46 -19.38 16.48
C MET A 171 16.01 -19.76 16.17
N SER A 172 15.79 -20.30 14.96
CA SER A 172 14.46 -20.76 14.53
C SER A 172 13.96 -21.89 15.44
N LYS A 173 12.70 -21.82 15.88
CA LYS A 173 12.08 -22.83 16.74
C LYS A 173 10.96 -23.62 16.04
N GLU A 174 10.09 -22.98 15.23
CA GLU A 174 8.95 -23.64 14.54
C GLU A 174 8.49 -22.95 13.23
N ASP A 175 8.44 -21.61 13.15
CA ASP A 175 8.06 -20.90 11.91
C ASP A 175 9.25 -20.84 10.92
N PRO A 176 9.14 -21.42 9.70
CA PRO A 176 10.24 -21.46 8.73
C PRO A 176 10.61 -20.10 8.14
N ARG A 177 9.81 -19.05 8.39
CA ARG A 177 10.01 -17.66 7.95
C ARG A 177 10.78 -16.80 8.96
N VAL A 178 10.98 -17.30 10.19
CA VAL A 178 11.56 -16.52 11.30
C VAL A 178 12.76 -17.24 11.93
N GLY A 179 13.76 -16.45 12.30
CA GLY A 179 14.95 -16.89 13.01
C GLY A 179 16.07 -17.36 12.09
N ALA A 180 17.30 -17.24 12.58
CA ALA A 180 18.49 -17.59 11.81
C ALA A 180 18.74 -19.10 11.78
N LYS A 181 19.29 -19.57 10.65
CA LYS A 181 19.59 -20.99 10.38
C LYS A 181 21.10 -21.23 10.30
N PHE A 182 21.84 -20.75 11.31
CA PHE A 182 23.29 -20.91 11.36
C PHE A 182 23.71 -22.22 12.04
N SER A 183 24.65 -22.92 11.42
CA SER A 183 25.28 -24.13 11.99
C SER A 183 26.38 -23.81 13.00
N ASN A 184 26.97 -22.61 12.91
CA ASN A 184 28.06 -22.11 13.73
C ASN A 184 27.88 -20.60 13.97
N ASN A 185 28.66 -19.98 14.86
CA ASN A 185 28.64 -18.53 15.00
C ASN A 185 29.06 -17.84 13.67
N PRO A 186 28.16 -17.05 13.03
CA PRO A 186 28.42 -16.44 11.72
C PRO A 186 29.41 -15.28 11.81
N LEU A 187 29.56 -14.66 12.99
CA LEU A 187 30.45 -13.53 13.20
C LEU A 187 31.70 -13.95 13.96
N ILE A 188 32.87 -13.71 13.38
CA ILE A 188 34.18 -13.96 13.99
C ILE A 188 34.70 -12.62 14.53
N ILE A 189 34.93 -12.54 15.84
CA ILE A 189 35.51 -11.35 16.49
C ILE A 189 37.04 -11.47 16.47
N ASP A 190 37.72 -10.51 15.84
CA ASP A 190 39.19 -10.51 15.71
C ASP A 190 39.86 -9.65 16.80
N ILE A 191 39.24 -8.51 17.15
CA ILE A 191 39.68 -7.62 18.22
C ILE A 191 38.50 -7.42 19.15
N ASP A 192 38.74 -7.52 20.45
CA ASP A 192 37.81 -7.14 21.52
C ASP A 192 38.65 -6.56 22.66
N LYS A 193 38.76 -5.23 22.76
CA LYS A 193 39.70 -4.58 23.67
C LYS A 193 39.20 -3.25 24.20
N VAL A 194 39.57 -2.95 25.44
CA VAL A 194 39.55 -1.57 25.96
C VAL A 194 40.92 -0.96 25.78
N LYS A 195 41.01 0.20 25.10
CA LYS A 195 42.25 0.97 24.97
C LYS A 195 42.04 2.37 25.53
N ASP A 196 42.76 2.69 26.61
CA ASP A 196 42.64 3.93 27.38
C ASP A 196 41.20 4.20 27.89
N THR A 197 40.38 4.77 27.03
CA THR A 197 38.99 5.16 27.31
C THR A 197 38.03 4.77 26.20
N GLU A 198 38.49 3.93 25.29
CA GLU A 198 37.79 3.52 24.07
C GLU A 198 37.49 2.02 24.13
N LEU A 199 36.23 1.66 23.86
CA LEU A 199 35.82 0.27 23.66
C LEU A 199 35.90 -0.01 22.16
N GLN A 200 36.70 -0.99 21.74
CA GLN A 200 37.01 -1.24 20.34
C GLN A 200 36.86 -2.72 20.00
N PHE A 201 36.16 -3.01 18.90
CA PHE A 201 36.13 -4.35 18.35
C PHE A 201 36.22 -4.34 16.82
N THR A 202 36.72 -5.45 16.26
CA THR A 202 36.62 -5.74 14.83
C THR A 202 36.08 -7.16 14.64
N ALA A 203 35.33 -7.35 13.56
CA ALA A 203 34.73 -8.63 13.25
C ALA A 203 34.63 -8.85 11.74
N GLN A 204 34.51 -10.12 11.35
CA GLN A 204 34.28 -10.54 9.99
C GLN A 204 33.25 -11.66 9.93
N THR A 205 32.41 -11.64 8.90
CA THR A 205 31.46 -12.74 8.63
C THR A 205 32.20 -13.96 8.12
N ARG A 206 31.70 -15.15 8.43
CA ARG A 206 32.37 -16.41 8.11
C ARG A 206 32.31 -16.75 6.62
N LYS A 207 31.24 -16.40 5.89
CA LYS A 207 31.04 -16.81 4.48
C LYS A 207 30.81 -15.65 3.52
N SER A 208 30.13 -14.58 3.92
CA SER A 208 29.79 -13.45 3.02
C SER A 208 30.95 -12.46 2.78
N GLY A 209 32.05 -12.55 3.53
CA GLY A 209 33.25 -11.72 3.37
C GLY A 209 33.07 -10.25 3.77
N LEU A 210 32.08 -9.95 4.62
CA LEU A 210 31.87 -8.62 5.18
C LEU A 210 32.73 -8.42 6.44
N CYS A 211 33.29 -7.21 6.55
CA CYS A 211 34.09 -6.77 7.69
C CYS A 211 33.35 -5.65 8.45
N LEU A 212 33.55 -5.61 9.76
CA LEU A 212 32.93 -4.68 10.69
C LEU A 212 33.97 -4.17 11.69
N ALA A 213 33.93 -2.88 11.99
CA ALA A 213 34.61 -2.30 13.14
C ALA A 213 33.62 -1.44 13.93
N GLY A 214 33.65 -1.58 15.24
CA GLY A 214 32.85 -0.78 16.16
C GLY A 214 33.71 -0.11 17.22
N ILE A 215 33.34 1.12 17.57
CA ILE A 215 33.97 1.88 18.64
C ILE A 215 32.93 2.60 19.49
N ALA A 216 33.15 2.63 20.80
CA ALA A 216 32.44 3.52 21.71
C ALA A 216 33.41 4.34 22.56
N THR A 217 33.13 5.65 22.65
CA THR A 217 33.89 6.59 23.49
C THR A 217 32.94 7.40 24.37
N HIS A 218 33.47 8.05 25.40
CA HIS A 218 32.65 8.68 26.43
C HIS A 218 33.01 10.14 26.69
N THR A 219 32.02 10.91 27.13
CA THR A 219 32.17 12.19 27.83
C THR A 219 31.41 12.08 29.14
N ILE A 220 32.02 12.50 30.24
CA ILE A 220 31.39 12.46 31.56
C ILE A 220 31.36 13.87 32.15
N SER A 221 30.22 14.22 32.76
CA SER A 221 30.05 15.48 33.45
C SER A 221 29.31 15.23 34.77
N CYS A 222 29.80 15.85 35.84
CA CYS A 222 29.19 15.79 37.17
C CYS A 222 29.05 17.21 37.69
N THR A 223 27.91 17.53 38.30
CA THR A 223 27.60 18.89 38.75
C THR A 223 28.59 19.39 39.83
N ASP A 224 29.25 18.48 40.57
CA ASP A 224 30.16 18.80 41.69
C ASP A 224 31.63 18.31 41.47
N LYS A 225 32.00 17.89 40.25
CA LYS A 225 33.37 17.46 39.83
C LYS A 225 34.05 16.32 40.63
N SER A 226 33.35 15.61 41.52
CA SER A 226 33.89 14.50 42.33
C SER A 226 33.90 13.15 41.59
N ILE A 227 34.68 13.00 40.52
CA ILE A 227 34.94 11.66 39.96
C ILE A 227 36.00 10.99 40.83
N ILE A 228 35.67 9.84 41.43
CA ILE A 228 36.53 9.16 42.40
C ILE A 228 37.56 8.30 41.67
N SER A 229 37.11 7.50 40.71
CA SER A 229 37.98 6.59 39.97
C SER A 229 37.40 6.19 38.62
N LYS A 230 38.30 5.79 37.73
CA LYS A 230 37.99 5.18 36.43
C LYS A 230 38.76 3.87 36.33
N ASN A 231 38.04 2.77 36.17
CA ASN A 231 38.62 1.44 36.00
C ASN A 231 38.23 0.90 34.62
N ALA A 232 39.22 0.55 33.80
CA ALA A 232 39.03 -0.08 32.51
C ALA A 232 39.33 -1.58 32.63
N GLY A 233 38.43 -2.42 32.11
CA GLY A 233 38.71 -3.85 31.97
C GLY A 233 39.62 -4.15 30.78
N GLU A 234 39.89 -5.43 30.53
CA GLU A 234 40.77 -5.85 29.42
C GLU A 234 40.00 -5.91 28.09
N ASN A 235 38.77 -6.44 28.12
CA ASN A 235 37.93 -6.64 26.93
C ASN A 235 36.69 -5.73 26.97
N CYS A 236 36.02 -5.54 25.84
CA CYS A 236 34.84 -4.67 25.77
C CYS A 236 33.69 -5.15 26.65
N HIS A 237 33.58 -6.46 26.88
CA HIS A 237 32.64 -7.07 27.84
C HIS A 237 32.82 -6.51 29.26
N ASP A 238 34.07 -6.36 29.70
CA ASP A 238 34.43 -5.90 31.04
C ASP A 238 34.15 -4.39 31.18
N GLY A 239 34.29 -3.66 30.06
CA GLY A 239 33.87 -2.28 29.93
C GLY A 239 34.74 -1.29 30.69
N ILE A 240 34.17 -0.10 30.91
CA ILE A 240 34.79 0.99 31.67
C ILE A 240 33.82 1.38 32.78
N THR A 241 34.28 1.30 34.02
CA THR A 241 33.53 1.70 35.22
C THR A 241 33.94 3.10 35.65
N PHE A 242 32.93 3.95 35.86
CA PHE A 242 33.07 5.28 36.44
C PHE A 242 32.43 5.28 37.83
N SER A 243 33.22 5.56 38.87
CA SER A 243 32.77 5.58 40.27
C SER A 243 32.73 7.01 40.82
N ILE A 244 31.59 7.40 41.40
CA ILE A 244 31.29 8.78 41.80
C ILE A 244 30.56 8.81 43.15
N GLU A 245 30.96 9.72 44.04
CA GLU A 245 30.13 10.14 45.17
C GLU A 245 29.20 11.27 44.73
N LEU A 246 27.89 11.00 44.79
CA LEU A 246 26.88 11.92 44.32
C LEU A 246 26.12 12.52 45.51
N LYS A 247 26.30 13.82 45.74
CA LYS A 247 25.60 14.56 46.79
C LYS A 247 24.10 14.71 46.49
N PRO A 248 23.25 14.95 47.50
CA PRO A 248 21.83 15.20 47.31
C PRO A 248 21.54 16.25 46.24
N SER A 249 20.53 15.98 45.39
CA SER A 249 20.10 16.84 44.28
C SER A 249 21.13 17.09 43.17
N LYS A 250 22.32 16.47 43.23
CA LYS A 250 23.33 16.53 42.16
C LYS A 250 23.11 15.41 41.15
N SER A 251 23.62 15.62 39.94
CA SER A 251 23.51 14.67 38.85
C SER A 251 24.85 14.37 38.21
N ILE A 252 24.93 13.17 37.65
CA ILE A 252 25.96 12.78 36.71
C ILE A 252 25.34 12.47 35.35
N SER A 253 26.03 12.88 34.28
CA SER A 253 25.70 12.52 32.90
C SER A 253 26.89 11.83 32.26
N LEU A 254 26.66 10.59 31.81
CA LEU A 254 27.56 9.85 30.93
C LEU A 254 27.00 9.92 29.51
N ILE A 255 27.77 10.47 28.58
CA ILE A 255 27.45 10.47 27.15
C ILE A 255 28.34 9.43 26.47
N LYS A 256 27.73 8.46 25.80
CA LYS A 256 28.40 7.38 25.05
C LYS A 256 28.18 7.59 23.55
N TYR A 257 29.26 7.84 22.83
CA TYR A 257 29.28 8.02 21.37
C TYR A 257 29.67 6.72 20.70
N ILE A 258 28.82 6.21 19.81
CA ILE A 258 28.95 4.88 19.19
C ILE A 258 29.11 5.05 17.69
N THR A 259 30.01 4.30 17.07
CA THR A 259 30.18 4.30 15.61
C THR A 259 30.51 2.91 15.09
N TYR A 260 29.84 2.51 13.99
CA TYR A 260 30.17 1.31 13.21
C TYR A 260 30.59 1.66 11.79
N VAL A 261 31.64 1.01 11.31
CA VAL A 261 32.05 1.06 9.90
C VAL A 261 32.08 -0.37 9.38
N HIS A 262 31.55 -0.57 8.17
CA HIS A 262 31.49 -1.89 7.54
C HIS A 262 31.85 -1.79 6.05
N GLY A 263 32.21 -2.93 5.47
CA GLY A 263 32.59 -3.06 4.06
C GLY A 263 32.89 -4.50 3.68
N LYS A 264 33.47 -4.72 2.50
CA LYS A 264 33.94 -6.04 2.04
C LYS A 264 35.44 -6.19 2.30
N SER A 265 35.91 -7.40 2.58
CA SER A 265 37.32 -7.74 2.83
C SER A 265 38.28 -7.29 1.73
N ASP A 266 37.84 -7.36 0.47
CA ASP A 266 38.70 -7.16 -0.70
C ASP A 266 38.93 -5.67 -1.04
N SER A 267 38.41 -4.75 -0.22
CA SER A 267 38.74 -3.34 -0.33
C SER A 267 40.20 -3.11 0.05
N GLN A 268 41.08 -3.02 -0.94
CA GLN A 268 42.51 -2.77 -0.79
C GLN A 268 42.77 -1.64 0.24
N ASN A 269 43.61 -1.90 1.25
CA ASN A 269 44.15 -0.92 2.20
C ASN A 269 43.16 -0.16 3.12
N LEU A 270 42.06 -0.76 3.57
CA LEU A 270 41.16 -0.11 4.53
C LEU A 270 41.31 -0.66 5.96
N ASP A 271 41.93 0.13 6.85
CA ASP A 271 41.83 -0.07 8.29
C ASP A 271 40.45 0.42 8.78
N PHE A 272 39.48 -0.49 8.82
CA PHE A 272 38.11 -0.20 9.26
C PHE A 272 38.07 0.36 10.69
N LEU A 273 38.97 -0.08 11.57
CA LEU A 273 39.03 0.40 12.95
C LEU A 273 39.51 1.86 13.00
N GLN A 274 40.51 2.23 12.19
CA GLN A 274 40.97 3.60 12.09
C GLN A 274 39.91 4.54 11.49
N GLN A 275 39.11 4.05 10.53
CA GLN A 275 37.97 4.80 10.01
C GLN A 275 36.89 4.98 11.08
N ALA A 276 36.56 3.93 11.83
CA ALA A 276 35.61 4.00 12.94
C ALA A 276 36.07 5.01 13.99
N LYS A 277 37.36 5.01 14.36
CA LYS A 277 37.98 5.99 15.27
C LYS A 277 37.86 7.43 14.77
N SER A 278 38.16 7.65 13.50
CA SER A 278 38.12 8.98 12.88
C SER A 278 36.69 9.52 12.84
N LYS A 279 35.72 8.70 12.42
CA LYS A 279 34.30 9.05 12.40
C LYS A 279 33.73 9.26 13.80
N ASN A 280 34.10 8.43 14.77
CA ASN A 280 33.64 8.56 16.15
C ASN A 280 34.17 9.83 16.82
N SER A 281 35.47 10.12 16.63
CA SER A 281 36.08 11.37 17.10
C SER A 281 35.39 12.60 16.51
N ALA A 282 35.16 12.60 15.19
CA ALA A 282 34.45 13.69 14.53
C ALA A 282 33.01 13.86 15.08
N PHE A 283 32.28 12.76 15.26
CA PHE A 283 30.93 12.76 15.81
C PHE A 283 30.90 13.25 17.26
N LYS A 284 31.83 12.79 18.11
CA LYS A 284 31.98 13.24 19.49
C LYS A 284 32.27 14.74 19.58
N ASN A 285 33.12 15.26 18.69
CA ASN A 285 33.50 16.67 18.66
C ASN A 285 32.34 17.62 18.30
N LEU A 286 31.25 17.13 17.69
CA LEU A 286 30.03 17.93 17.48
C LEU A 286 29.37 18.30 18.82
N GLY A 287 29.47 17.43 19.83
CA GLY A 287 28.75 17.58 21.09
C GLY A 287 27.28 17.15 20.99
N ILE A 288 26.69 16.75 22.12
CA ILE A 288 25.33 16.18 22.16
C ILE A 288 24.25 17.16 21.68
N GLU A 289 24.38 18.44 22.02
CA GLU A 289 23.39 19.46 21.65
C GLU A 289 23.34 19.69 20.14
N GLN A 290 24.50 19.77 19.46
CA GLN A 290 24.54 19.89 18.01
C GLN A 290 23.97 18.64 17.33
N ILE A 291 24.28 17.44 17.85
CA ILE A 291 23.73 16.18 17.33
C ILE A 291 22.19 16.17 17.43
N LYS A 292 21.62 16.58 18.56
CA LYS A 292 20.17 16.69 18.75
C LYS A 292 19.55 17.74 17.80
N GLN A 293 20.23 18.86 17.58
CA GLN A 293 19.79 19.90 16.64
C GLN A 293 19.81 19.42 15.18
N ASP A 294 20.88 18.76 14.75
CA ASP A 294 21.00 18.20 13.39
C ASP A 294 19.93 17.15 13.13
N GLN A 295 19.67 16.28 14.11
CA GLN A 295 18.62 15.27 14.07
C GLN A 295 17.24 15.91 13.91
N LYS A 296 16.92 16.92 14.73
CA LYS A 296 15.66 17.67 14.64
C LYS A 296 15.53 18.38 13.29
N LYS A 297 16.61 18.98 12.78
CA LYS A 297 16.62 19.65 11.47
C LYS A 297 16.29 18.68 10.33
N TYR A 298 16.91 17.50 10.34
CA TYR A 298 16.64 16.45 9.37
C TYR A 298 15.15 16.04 9.39
N LEU A 299 14.64 15.74 10.59
CA LEU A 299 13.25 15.31 10.76
C LEU A 299 12.24 16.41 10.45
N SER A 300 12.52 17.66 10.79
CA SER A 300 11.67 18.79 10.37
C SER A 300 11.56 18.87 8.85
N SER A 301 12.68 18.74 8.12
CA SER A 301 12.66 18.75 6.65
C SER A 301 11.85 17.60 6.06
N PHE A 302 11.90 16.41 6.68
CA PHE A 302 11.06 15.29 6.27
C PHE A 302 9.59 15.59 6.54
N TRP A 303 9.26 16.06 7.75
CA TRP A 303 7.89 16.34 8.15
C TRP A 303 7.24 17.51 7.44
N ASP A 304 8.02 18.45 6.90
CA ASP A 304 7.52 19.56 6.08
C ASP A 304 6.70 19.08 4.88
N THR A 305 6.99 17.86 4.39
CA THR A 305 6.27 17.23 3.27
C THR A 305 5.51 15.97 3.69
N ALA A 306 6.09 15.11 4.54
CA ALA A 306 5.50 13.81 4.86
C ALA A 306 4.38 13.86 5.91
N ARG A 307 4.21 14.98 6.65
CA ARG A 307 3.20 15.06 7.70
C ARG A 307 1.79 14.98 7.11
N LEU A 308 1.00 14.07 7.67
CA LEU A 308 -0.43 13.98 7.47
C LEU A 308 -1.14 14.29 8.79
N THR A 309 -2.15 15.15 8.74
CA THR A 309 -2.97 15.52 9.91
C THR A 309 -4.41 15.05 9.72
N ILE A 310 -5.04 14.62 10.81
CA ILE A 310 -6.41 14.11 10.86
C ILE A 310 -7.13 14.79 12.03
N GLU A 311 -7.95 15.78 11.71
CA GLU A 311 -8.79 16.44 12.70
C GLU A 311 -9.99 15.56 13.04
N GLY A 312 -10.23 15.33 14.34
CA GLY A 312 -11.30 14.46 14.85
C GLY A 312 -10.82 13.07 15.28
N ASP A 313 -9.58 12.69 14.97
CA ASP A 313 -9.02 11.38 15.33
C ASP A 313 -7.52 11.44 15.66
N THR A 314 -7.21 11.96 16.85
CA THR A 314 -5.82 12.13 17.31
C THR A 314 -5.06 10.81 17.42
N GLU A 315 -5.74 9.70 17.73
CA GLU A 315 -5.12 8.38 17.83
C GLU A 315 -4.62 7.89 16.46
N SER A 316 -5.44 8.02 15.42
CA SER A 316 -5.03 7.69 14.04
C SER A 316 -3.94 8.63 13.53
N GLU A 317 -4.01 9.93 13.83
CA GLU A 317 -2.96 10.89 13.47
C GLU A 317 -1.61 10.51 14.11
N GLN A 318 -1.65 10.12 15.40
CA GLN A 318 -0.47 9.69 16.14
C GLN A 318 0.11 8.39 15.59
N ALA A 319 -0.74 7.39 15.35
CA ALA A 319 -0.34 6.11 14.79
C ALA A 319 0.27 6.28 13.38
N LEU A 320 -0.33 7.12 12.53
CA LEU A 320 0.20 7.40 11.19
C LEU A 320 1.56 8.11 11.24
N SER A 321 1.70 9.09 12.13
CA SER A 321 2.98 9.78 12.36
C SER A 321 4.06 8.82 12.89
N PHE A 322 3.68 7.87 13.73
CA PHE A 322 4.57 6.82 14.21
C PHE A 322 4.99 5.86 13.08
N ASN A 323 4.04 5.39 12.27
CA ASN A 323 4.30 4.47 11.15
C ASN A 323 5.23 5.10 10.11
N LEU A 324 4.98 6.35 9.71
CA LEU A 324 5.85 7.09 8.78
C LEU A 324 7.25 7.31 9.35
N PHE A 325 7.37 7.59 10.65
CA PHE A 325 8.67 7.71 11.32
C PHE A 325 9.43 6.38 11.27
N GLN A 326 8.80 5.28 11.67
CA GLN A 326 9.41 3.95 11.64
C GLN A 326 9.82 3.52 10.22
N LEU A 327 9.01 3.86 9.22
CA LEU A 327 9.34 3.63 7.82
C LEU A 327 10.60 4.41 7.40
N LEU A 328 10.67 5.71 7.72
CA LEU A 328 11.86 6.55 7.48
C LEU A 328 13.11 5.99 8.18
N GLN A 329 12.97 5.49 9.41
CA GLN A 329 14.05 4.88 10.18
C GLN A 329 14.57 3.59 9.52
N SER A 330 13.75 2.91 8.72
CA SER A 330 14.05 1.59 8.15
C SER A 330 14.60 1.62 6.73
N VAL A 331 14.26 2.64 5.93
CA VAL A 331 14.69 2.76 4.54
C VAL A 331 16.16 3.18 4.39
N SER A 332 16.91 2.46 3.56
CA SER A 332 18.24 2.90 3.11
C SER A 332 18.15 4.17 2.25
N LYS A 333 19.21 4.98 2.31
CA LYS A 333 19.29 6.30 1.67
C LYS A 333 20.56 6.47 0.83
N ASN A 334 21.25 5.37 0.52
CA ASN A 334 22.59 5.37 -0.08
C ASN A 334 22.69 4.70 -1.47
N GLY A 335 21.58 4.18 -2.01
CA GLY A 335 21.54 3.50 -3.31
C GLY A 335 22.15 2.09 -3.35
N THR A 336 22.63 1.54 -2.22
CA THR A 336 23.34 0.24 -2.19
C THR A 336 22.62 -0.86 -1.40
N GLN A 337 21.72 -0.50 -0.48
CA GLN A 337 20.78 -1.41 0.20
C GLN A 337 19.33 -0.96 -0.02
N SER A 338 18.37 -1.81 0.35
CA SER A 338 16.93 -1.51 0.32
C SER A 338 16.35 -1.44 1.73
N ILE A 339 15.08 -1.81 1.91
CA ILE A 339 14.35 -1.90 3.18
C ILE A 339 13.94 -3.35 3.45
N GLY A 340 14.26 -3.85 4.64
CA GLY A 340 13.81 -5.17 5.09
C GLY A 340 12.31 -5.19 5.41
N ALA A 341 11.65 -6.34 5.25
CA ALA A 341 10.23 -6.50 5.58
C ALA A 341 9.91 -6.18 7.07
N LYS A 342 10.91 -6.36 7.95
CA LYS A 342 10.87 -6.02 9.38
C LYS A 342 11.71 -4.79 9.78
N GLY A 343 12.12 -4.01 8.78
CA GLY A 343 12.99 -2.84 8.96
C GLY A 343 14.31 -3.20 9.63
N LEU A 344 14.82 -2.31 10.48
CA LEU A 344 15.97 -2.56 11.37
C LEU A 344 15.51 -2.75 12.81
N SER A 345 14.33 -3.35 12.99
CA SER A 345 13.67 -3.50 14.29
C SER A 345 13.66 -4.94 14.79
N GLY A 346 14.07 -5.92 13.98
CA GLY A 346 14.07 -7.33 14.36
C GLY A 346 14.59 -8.22 13.23
N GLU A 347 14.60 -9.52 13.49
CA GLU A 347 15.20 -10.54 12.62
C GLU A 347 14.16 -11.31 11.79
N GLY A 348 12.87 -10.99 11.91
CA GLY A 348 11.84 -11.62 11.09
C GLY A 348 12.09 -11.40 9.60
N TYR A 349 11.78 -12.42 8.79
CA TYR A 349 12.15 -12.46 7.36
C TYR A 349 13.66 -12.28 7.09
N GLU A 350 14.51 -12.52 8.09
CA GLU A 350 15.97 -12.55 7.97
C GLU A 350 16.61 -11.25 7.43
N GLY A 351 15.86 -10.14 7.46
CA GLY A 351 16.26 -8.85 6.89
C GLY A 351 16.21 -8.77 5.36
N HIS A 352 15.51 -9.70 4.69
CA HIS A 352 15.38 -9.73 3.23
C HIS A 352 14.56 -8.57 2.68
N PHE A 353 14.89 -8.20 1.44
CA PHE A 353 14.18 -7.23 0.63
C PHE A 353 13.24 -7.97 -0.35
N PHE A 354 11.99 -7.52 -0.39
CA PHE A 354 10.91 -8.10 -1.19
C PHE A 354 10.29 -7.05 -2.13
N TRP A 355 9.33 -7.47 -2.96
CA TRP A 355 8.47 -6.62 -3.77
C TRP A 355 7.70 -5.56 -2.96
N ASP A 356 7.52 -5.76 -1.65
CA ASP A 356 7.00 -4.80 -0.66
C ASP A 356 7.63 -3.40 -0.82
N THR A 357 8.93 -3.38 -1.13
CA THR A 357 9.69 -2.16 -1.38
C THR A 357 9.04 -1.35 -2.49
N GLU A 358 8.80 -1.96 -3.64
CA GLU A 358 8.33 -1.25 -4.83
C GLU A 358 6.81 -1.08 -4.86
N ALA A 359 6.05 -2.05 -4.35
CA ALA A 359 4.60 -2.02 -4.36
C ALA A 359 3.98 -1.14 -3.25
N TYR A 360 4.64 -1.01 -2.08
CA TYR A 360 4.09 -0.29 -0.92
C TYR A 360 4.96 0.87 -0.46
N VAL A 361 6.27 0.67 -0.32
CA VAL A 361 7.17 1.69 0.25
C VAL A 361 7.51 2.80 -0.75
N CYS A 362 7.85 2.45 -1.99
CA CYS A 362 8.13 3.39 -3.06
C CYS A 362 6.98 4.38 -3.33
N PRO A 363 5.69 3.97 -3.39
CA PRO A 363 4.57 4.91 -3.50
C PRO A 363 4.64 6.06 -2.49
N VAL A 364 4.89 5.76 -1.21
CA VAL A 364 5.00 6.79 -0.16
C VAL A 364 6.14 7.75 -0.49
N PHE A 365 7.35 7.23 -0.65
CA PHE A 365 8.53 8.09 -0.84
C PHE A 365 8.58 8.79 -2.19
N THR A 366 7.93 8.26 -3.23
CA THR A 366 7.82 8.95 -4.52
C THR A 366 7.13 10.30 -4.35
N TYR A 367 6.15 10.39 -3.45
CA TYR A 367 5.40 11.62 -3.21
C TYR A 367 5.84 12.39 -1.97
N THR A 368 6.57 11.78 -1.02
CA THR A 368 7.04 12.49 0.18
C THR A 368 8.52 12.87 0.14
N ASP A 369 9.40 12.01 -0.38
CA ASP A 369 10.84 12.23 -0.51
C ASP A 369 11.43 11.40 -1.68
N PRO A 370 11.39 11.93 -2.92
CA PRO A 370 11.77 11.17 -4.11
C PRO A 370 13.21 10.65 -4.10
N HIS A 371 14.12 11.26 -3.31
CA HIS A 371 15.49 10.77 -3.19
C HIS A 371 15.58 9.40 -2.50
N ILE A 372 14.65 9.12 -1.59
CA ILE A 372 14.56 7.80 -0.95
C ILE A 372 14.04 6.77 -1.95
N ALA A 373 12.99 7.08 -2.71
CA ALA A 373 12.49 6.20 -3.78
C ALA A 373 13.58 5.90 -4.82
N GLU A 374 14.35 6.91 -5.23
CA GLU A 374 15.50 6.72 -6.12
C GLU A 374 16.55 5.76 -5.53
N SER A 375 16.88 5.92 -4.24
CA SER A 375 17.84 5.05 -3.54
C SER A 375 17.38 3.58 -3.54
N LEU A 376 16.09 3.32 -3.31
CA LEU A 376 15.54 1.97 -3.31
C LEU A 376 15.58 1.35 -4.73
N LEU A 377 15.23 2.12 -5.76
CA LEU A 377 15.29 1.66 -7.15
C LEU A 377 16.75 1.47 -7.63
N ALA A 378 17.70 2.28 -7.13
CA ALA A 378 19.12 2.13 -7.41
C ALA A 378 19.70 0.81 -6.88
N TYR A 379 19.18 0.30 -5.76
CA TYR A 379 19.53 -1.04 -5.29
C TYR A 379 19.18 -2.11 -6.34
N ARG A 380 17.99 -2.04 -6.95
CA ARG A 380 17.59 -2.97 -8.03
C ARG A 380 18.50 -2.86 -9.24
N ALA A 381 18.83 -1.63 -9.66
CA ALA A 381 19.81 -1.42 -10.73
C ALA A 381 21.19 -2.04 -10.41
N ARG A 382 21.64 -1.97 -9.15
CA ARG A 382 22.92 -2.54 -8.70
C ARG A 382 22.94 -4.06 -8.80
N ILE A 383 21.83 -4.73 -8.49
CA ILE A 383 21.73 -6.20 -8.50
C ILE A 383 21.23 -6.79 -9.82
N LEU A 384 21.08 -5.96 -10.87
CA LEU A 384 20.67 -6.42 -12.20
C LEU A 384 21.54 -7.58 -12.73
N PRO A 385 22.88 -7.60 -12.56
CA PRO A 385 23.69 -8.74 -13.01
C PRO A 385 23.28 -10.08 -12.35
N GLN A 386 22.94 -10.07 -11.06
CA GLN A 386 22.46 -11.25 -10.34
C GLN A 386 21.09 -11.69 -10.87
N ALA A 387 20.21 -10.73 -11.17
CA ALA A 387 18.91 -11.01 -11.78
C ALA A 387 19.04 -11.62 -13.18
N GLN A 388 20.03 -11.20 -13.98
CA GLN A 388 20.33 -11.80 -15.29
C GLN A 388 20.83 -13.23 -15.15
N GLU A 389 21.70 -13.50 -14.18
CA GLU A 389 22.14 -14.88 -13.90
C GLU A 389 20.97 -15.75 -13.42
N GLN A 390 20.08 -15.21 -12.59
CA GLN A 390 18.87 -15.92 -12.16
C GLN A 390 17.94 -16.24 -13.33
N ALA A 391 17.72 -15.31 -14.27
CA ALA A 391 16.94 -15.59 -15.48
C ALA A 391 17.57 -16.73 -16.30
N LYS A 392 18.89 -16.70 -16.48
CA LYS A 392 19.62 -17.77 -17.17
C LYS A 392 19.50 -19.12 -16.46
N ILE A 393 19.61 -19.15 -15.13
CA ILE A 393 19.38 -20.36 -14.32
C ILE A 393 17.96 -20.90 -14.57
N MET A 394 16.96 -20.03 -14.66
CA MET A 394 15.58 -20.40 -14.94
C MET A 394 15.28 -20.66 -16.43
N ASN A 395 16.31 -20.72 -17.28
CA ASN A 395 16.19 -20.89 -18.74
C ASN A 395 15.34 -19.80 -19.42
N LEU A 396 15.46 -18.56 -18.92
CA LEU A 396 14.82 -17.35 -19.45
C LEU A 396 15.86 -16.42 -20.07
N LYS A 397 15.39 -15.48 -20.91
CA LYS A 397 16.19 -14.35 -21.36
C LYS A 397 16.02 -13.18 -20.39
N GLY A 398 16.88 -12.17 -20.50
CA GLY A 398 16.71 -10.94 -19.74
C GLY A 398 17.14 -11.07 -18.28
N ALA A 399 16.38 -10.45 -17.37
CA ALA A 399 16.62 -10.47 -15.94
C ALA A 399 15.39 -10.90 -15.15
N LEU A 400 15.58 -11.75 -14.13
CA LEU A 400 14.57 -12.17 -13.16
C LEU A 400 15.06 -11.78 -11.77
N TYR A 401 14.45 -10.75 -11.19
CA TYR A 401 14.82 -10.34 -9.84
C TYR A 401 14.41 -11.42 -8.82
N PRO A 402 15.24 -11.66 -7.78
CA PRO A 402 14.94 -12.64 -6.74
C PRO A 402 13.72 -12.22 -5.92
N TRP A 403 12.89 -13.18 -5.53
CA TRP A 403 11.71 -12.92 -4.70
C TRP A 403 12.08 -12.31 -3.35
N ARG A 404 13.13 -12.86 -2.73
CA ARG A 404 13.73 -12.35 -1.50
C ARG A 404 15.24 -12.43 -1.58
N THR A 405 15.91 -11.40 -1.07
CA THR A 405 17.37 -11.28 -1.13
C THR A 405 17.89 -10.17 -0.22
N ILE A 406 19.18 -10.20 0.09
CA ILE A 406 19.98 -9.06 0.56
C ILE A 406 21.05 -8.73 -0.50
N SER A 407 21.77 -9.76 -0.98
CA SER A 407 22.92 -9.60 -1.88
C SER A 407 22.56 -9.29 -3.33
N GLY A 408 21.38 -9.75 -3.77
CA GLY A 408 20.93 -9.83 -5.15
C GLY A 408 20.67 -11.25 -5.64
N THR A 409 21.12 -12.30 -4.94
CA THR A 409 20.81 -13.71 -5.29
C THR A 409 19.51 -14.18 -4.64
N GLU A 410 18.82 -15.12 -5.29
CA GLU A 410 17.60 -15.74 -4.75
C GLU A 410 17.87 -16.56 -3.49
N THR A 411 17.06 -16.33 -2.45
CA THR A 411 17.17 -17.00 -1.14
C THR A 411 15.89 -17.72 -0.72
N SER A 412 14.84 -17.73 -1.56
CA SER A 412 13.59 -18.43 -1.25
C SER A 412 13.75 -19.95 -1.30
N ALA A 413 13.63 -20.60 -0.14
CA ALA A 413 13.61 -22.05 -0.04
C ALA A 413 12.31 -22.68 -0.59
N TYR A 414 11.25 -21.90 -0.76
CA TYR A 414 9.95 -22.37 -1.23
C TYR A 414 9.64 -21.70 -2.57
N PHE A 415 9.82 -22.43 -3.67
CA PHE A 415 9.63 -21.88 -5.01
C PHE A 415 8.16 -21.57 -5.38
N PRO A 416 7.13 -22.30 -4.91
CA PRO A 416 5.74 -22.03 -5.32
C PRO A 416 5.24 -20.65 -4.87
N ALA A 417 5.58 -20.21 -3.66
CA ALA A 417 5.38 -18.83 -3.20
C ALA A 417 6.74 -18.12 -3.06
N GLY A 418 7.58 -18.26 -4.09
CA GLY A 418 8.91 -17.68 -4.17
C GLY A 418 9.25 -17.36 -5.62
N THR A 419 10.17 -18.11 -6.21
CA THR A 419 10.63 -17.89 -7.59
C THR A 419 9.52 -17.92 -8.65
N ALA A 420 8.39 -18.60 -8.40
CA ALA A 420 7.23 -18.56 -9.31
C ALA A 420 6.46 -17.22 -9.30
N GLN A 421 6.76 -16.30 -8.37
CA GLN A 421 6.18 -14.97 -8.29
C GLN A 421 6.95 -13.97 -9.16
N TYR A 422 6.87 -14.18 -10.48
CA TYR A 422 7.54 -13.35 -11.50
C TYR A 422 7.11 -11.88 -11.47
N HIS A 423 5.96 -11.57 -10.87
CA HIS A 423 5.38 -10.24 -10.85
C HIS A 423 6.29 -9.18 -10.21
N ILE A 424 7.24 -9.57 -9.34
CA ILE A 424 8.25 -8.67 -8.76
C ILE A 424 8.98 -7.84 -9.82
N ASN A 425 9.24 -8.40 -11.01
CA ASN A 425 9.85 -7.67 -12.12
C ASN A 425 8.96 -6.49 -12.56
N ALA A 426 7.67 -6.74 -12.71
CA ALA A 426 6.72 -5.73 -13.11
C ALA A 426 6.50 -4.69 -12.01
N ASP A 427 6.49 -5.09 -10.74
CA ASP A 427 6.40 -4.17 -9.59
C ASP A 427 7.57 -3.17 -9.59
N ILE A 428 8.79 -3.65 -9.84
CA ILE A 428 10.00 -2.82 -9.93
C ILE A 428 9.90 -1.81 -11.06
N ILE A 429 9.49 -2.25 -12.26
CA ILE A 429 9.40 -1.37 -13.43
C ILE A 429 8.23 -0.39 -13.30
N PHE A 430 7.13 -0.81 -12.68
CA PHE A 430 5.99 0.05 -12.41
C PHE A 430 6.36 1.16 -11.40
N ALA A 431 7.05 0.82 -10.31
CA ALA A 431 7.56 1.80 -9.35
C ALA A 431 8.60 2.74 -9.98
N LEU A 432 9.48 2.25 -10.84
CA LEU A 432 10.42 3.08 -11.60
C LEU A 432 9.69 4.06 -12.53
N ASN A 433 8.69 3.59 -13.28
CA ASN A 433 7.89 4.46 -14.13
C ASN A 433 7.13 5.52 -13.33
N ARG A 434 6.56 5.16 -12.16
CA ARG A 434 5.93 6.10 -11.24
C ARG A 434 6.90 7.19 -10.77
N TYR A 435 8.09 6.80 -10.31
CA TYR A 435 9.14 7.74 -9.89
C TYR A 435 9.54 8.70 -11.03
N LEU A 436 9.73 8.19 -12.24
CA LEU A 436 10.07 9.02 -13.41
C LEU A 436 8.94 9.97 -13.82
N ASN A 437 7.69 9.50 -13.76
CA ASN A 437 6.51 10.32 -14.07
C ASN A 437 6.34 11.45 -13.06
N GLN A 438 6.58 11.18 -11.77
CA GLN A 438 6.50 12.20 -10.72
C GLN A 438 7.55 13.31 -10.89
N GLN A 439 8.67 13.05 -11.57
CA GLN A 439 9.76 14.01 -11.80
C GLN A 439 9.67 14.77 -13.13
N SER A 440 8.90 14.26 -14.11
CA SER A 440 8.82 14.85 -15.46
C SER A 440 7.86 16.05 -15.50
N GLN A 441 8.13 17.03 -16.37
CA GLN A 441 7.24 18.16 -16.67
C GLN A 441 6.55 18.05 -18.06
N ASN A 442 6.53 16.83 -18.63
CA ASN A 442 5.69 16.35 -19.73
C ASN A 442 6.10 14.91 -20.15
N SER A 443 5.13 14.13 -20.63
CA SER A 443 5.26 12.71 -21.00
C SER A 443 6.14 12.40 -22.22
N GLU A 444 6.49 13.39 -23.05
CA GLU A 444 7.35 13.19 -24.23
C GLU A 444 8.85 13.39 -23.98
N GLN A 445 9.29 13.72 -22.76
CA GLN A 445 10.71 14.01 -22.46
C GLN A 445 11.26 13.34 -21.18
N ILE A 446 10.91 12.06 -20.94
CA ILE A 446 11.57 11.22 -19.91
C ILE A 446 13.11 11.18 -20.11
N ALA A 447 13.61 11.45 -21.31
CA ALA A 447 15.04 11.48 -21.64
C ALA A 447 15.82 12.74 -21.17
N LEU A 448 15.15 13.78 -20.66
CA LEU A 448 15.77 15.07 -20.31
C LEU A 448 15.91 15.37 -18.80
N THR A 449 15.45 14.49 -17.91
CA THR A 449 15.59 14.62 -16.44
C THR A 449 17.01 14.30 -15.94
N LYS A 450 18.05 14.70 -16.70
CA LYS A 450 19.46 14.36 -16.47
C LYS A 450 20.10 15.07 -15.26
N SER A 451 19.47 16.10 -14.69
CA SER A 451 20.10 16.97 -13.69
C SER A 451 19.69 16.73 -12.23
N LYS A 452 18.79 15.78 -11.94
CA LYS A 452 18.22 15.58 -10.59
C LYS A 452 18.40 14.19 -9.96
N GLN A 453 18.79 13.18 -10.74
CA GLN A 453 19.06 11.82 -10.25
C GLN A 453 20.44 11.74 -9.58
N LYS A 454 20.51 11.28 -8.34
CA LYS A 454 21.75 11.10 -7.57
C LYS A 454 22.36 9.71 -7.71
N TYR A 455 21.53 8.67 -7.83
CA TYR A 455 21.93 7.26 -7.74
C TYR A 455 21.64 6.47 -9.02
N LEU A 456 20.59 6.81 -9.76
CA LEU A 456 20.21 6.11 -10.99
C LEU A 456 20.71 6.84 -12.22
N SER A 457 21.42 6.13 -13.09
CA SER A 457 21.76 6.62 -14.43
C SER A 457 20.72 6.22 -15.47
N GLN A 458 20.58 7.02 -16.51
CA GLN A 458 19.73 6.71 -17.67
C GLN A 458 20.02 5.32 -18.26
N THR A 459 21.30 4.94 -18.39
CA THR A 459 21.67 3.62 -18.91
C THR A 459 21.22 2.48 -17.99
N GLN A 460 21.23 2.67 -16.66
CA GLN A 460 20.69 1.67 -15.74
C GLN A 460 19.18 1.51 -15.90
N ILE A 461 18.44 2.63 -16.00
CA ILE A 461 16.99 2.63 -16.26
C ILE A 461 16.66 1.88 -17.55
N GLU A 462 17.34 2.23 -18.65
CA GLU A 462 17.15 1.59 -19.95
C GLU A 462 17.44 0.09 -19.91
N LYS A 463 18.49 -0.33 -19.18
CA LYS A 463 18.85 -1.75 -19.01
C LYS A 463 17.81 -2.49 -18.20
N MET A 464 17.37 -1.95 -17.06
CA MET A 464 16.32 -2.57 -16.25
C MET A 464 15.05 -2.79 -17.08
N ALA A 465 14.63 -1.78 -17.84
CA ALA A 465 13.47 -1.87 -18.72
C ALA A 465 13.65 -2.94 -19.81
N ALA A 466 14.78 -2.94 -20.53
CA ALA A 466 15.04 -3.90 -21.60
C ALA A 466 15.10 -5.35 -21.08
N GLU A 467 15.83 -5.58 -19.99
CA GLU A 467 16.07 -6.93 -19.47
C GLU A 467 14.81 -7.54 -18.85
N THR A 468 13.96 -6.75 -18.19
CA THR A 468 12.68 -7.24 -17.67
C THR A 468 11.68 -7.56 -18.78
N ALA A 469 11.63 -6.77 -19.87
CA ALA A 469 10.80 -7.08 -21.03
C ALA A 469 11.26 -8.33 -21.78
N ARG A 470 12.58 -8.53 -21.91
CA ARG A 470 13.16 -9.78 -22.44
C ARG A 470 12.74 -10.99 -21.62
N MET A 471 12.71 -10.86 -20.30
CA MET A 471 12.23 -11.92 -19.40
C MET A 471 10.77 -12.24 -19.67
N TRP A 472 9.86 -11.26 -19.59
CA TRP A 472 8.42 -11.48 -19.83
C TRP A 472 8.13 -12.08 -21.19
N PHE A 473 8.77 -11.57 -22.25
CA PHE A 473 8.61 -12.09 -23.59
C PHE A 473 9.16 -13.53 -23.75
N SER A 474 10.19 -13.90 -22.99
CA SER A 474 10.73 -15.27 -22.99
C SER A 474 9.94 -16.25 -22.13
N LEU A 475 9.25 -15.76 -21.09
CA LEU A 475 8.44 -16.57 -20.19
C LEU A 475 7.07 -16.91 -20.82
N GLY A 476 6.45 -15.93 -21.48
CA GLY A 476 5.15 -16.12 -22.14
C GLY A 476 5.25 -16.64 -23.57
N PHE A 477 4.10 -16.96 -24.16
CA PHE A 477 4.00 -17.45 -25.53
C PHE A 477 2.62 -17.15 -26.13
N PHE A 478 2.53 -17.08 -27.47
CA PHE A 478 1.24 -16.98 -28.16
C PHE A 478 0.58 -18.36 -28.21
N ASN A 479 -0.64 -18.47 -27.67
CA ASN A 479 -1.34 -19.74 -27.49
C ASN A 479 -2.51 -19.87 -28.47
N GLU A 480 -2.41 -20.79 -29.43
CA GLU A 480 -3.46 -21.06 -30.42
C GLU A 480 -4.81 -21.47 -29.78
N ASN A 481 -4.77 -22.19 -28.65
CA ASN A 481 -5.99 -22.59 -27.92
C ASN A 481 -6.70 -21.43 -27.21
N LYS A 482 -6.03 -20.28 -27.09
CA LYS A 482 -6.58 -19.02 -26.59
C LYS A 482 -6.65 -18.00 -27.73
N ASN A 483 -6.98 -18.46 -28.95
CA ASN A 483 -7.13 -17.63 -30.15
C ASN A 483 -5.87 -16.82 -30.50
N GLY A 484 -4.68 -17.39 -30.27
CA GLY A 484 -3.41 -16.74 -30.55
C GLY A 484 -3.04 -15.64 -29.55
N GLN A 485 -3.71 -15.53 -28.40
CA GLN A 485 -3.37 -14.57 -27.36
C GLN A 485 -2.07 -14.95 -26.62
N PHE A 486 -1.34 -13.95 -26.13
CA PHE A 486 -0.12 -14.12 -25.36
C PHE A 486 -0.46 -14.54 -23.92
N CYS A 487 -0.02 -15.74 -23.53
CA CYS A 487 -0.31 -16.35 -22.23
C CYS A 487 0.96 -16.44 -21.39
N ILE A 488 0.79 -16.41 -20.06
CA ILE A 488 1.84 -16.66 -19.09
C ILE A 488 1.34 -17.74 -18.13
N ASN A 489 2.05 -18.86 -18.07
CA ASN A 489 1.62 -20.08 -17.40
C ASN A 489 2.55 -20.43 -16.23
N ASN A 490 2.06 -21.24 -15.28
CA ASN A 490 2.78 -21.73 -14.11
C ASN A 490 3.43 -20.61 -13.25
N VAL A 491 2.63 -19.58 -12.94
CA VAL A 491 3.04 -18.45 -12.11
C VAL A 491 2.26 -18.41 -10.81
N THR A 492 2.75 -17.65 -9.84
CA THR A 492 2.03 -17.32 -8.61
C THR A 492 1.85 -15.80 -8.57
N GLY A 493 0.62 -15.34 -8.36
CA GLY A 493 0.35 -13.92 -8.14
C GLY A 493 0.58 -13.51 -6.67
N PRO A 494 0.24 -12.28 -6.28
CA PRO A 494 0.27 -11.83 -4.90
C PRO A 494 -0.45 -12.74 -3.90
N ASP A 495 -1.50 -13.44 -4.34
CA ASP A 495 -2.16 -14.44 -3.52
C ASP A 495 -1.34 -15.74 -3.42
N GLU A 496 -0.49 -15.84 -2.39
CA GLU A 496 0.32 -17.03 -2.12
C GLU A 496 -0.49 -18.27 -1.68
N TYR A 497 -1.81 -18.14 -1.48
CA TYR A 497 -2.73 -19.27 -1.28
C TYR A 497 -3.23 -19.88 -2.60
N THR A 498 -2.79 -19.33 -3.73
CA THR A 498 -3.03 -19.86 -5.06
C THR A 498 -1.73 -19.84 -5.88
N ALA A 499 -0.97 -20.94 -5.82
CA ALA A 499 0.35 -21.02 -6.43
C ALA A 499 0.39 -21.88 -7.71
N ILE A 500 1.33 -21.58 -8.60
CA ILE A 500 1.61 -22.31 -9.86
C ILE A 500 0.35 -22.47 -10.73
N VAL A 501 -0.29 -21.35 -11.03
CA VAL A 501 -1.49 -21.27 -11.86
C VAL A 501 -1.19 -20.71 -13.25
N ASN A 502 -2.13 -20.86 -14.17
CA ASN A 502 -2.04 -20.29 -15.51
C ASN A 502 -2.82 -18.98 -15.59
N ASN A 503 -2.22 -18.00 -16.25
CA ASN A 503 -2.85 -16.72 -16.57
C ASN A 503 -3.41 -15.99 -15.34
N ASN A 504 -2.63 -15.95 -14.25
CA ASN A 504 -2.97 -15.12 -13.10
C ASN A 504 -3.18 -13.67 -13.57
N VAL A 505 -4.35 -13.09 -13.28
CA VAL A 505 -4.75 -11.79 -13.83
C VAL A 505 -3.81 -10.68 -13.40
N PHE A 506 -3.42 -10.64 -12.13
CA PHE A 506 -2.46 -9.63 -11.66
C PHE A 506 -1.15 -9.72 -12.44
N THR A 507 -0.59 -10.94 -12.56
CA THR A 507 0.67 -11.17 -13.26
C THR A 507 0.58 -10.77 -14.74
N ASN A 508 -0.47 -11.19 -15.45
CA ASN A 508 -0.61 -10.87 -16.88
C ASN A 508 -0.80 -9.36 -17.12
N LEU A 509 -1.61 -8.70 -16.29
CA LEU A 509 -1.79 -7.25 -16.39
C LEU A 509 -0.49 -6.50 -16.09
N MET A 510 0.21 -6.85 -15.01
CA MET A 510 1.45 -6.19 -14.65
C MET A 510 2.59 -6.48 -15.64
N ALA A 511 2.66 -7.70 -16.19
CA ALA A 511 3.57 -8.04 -17.29
C ALA A 511 3.28 -7.20 -18.55
N ARG A 512 2.01 -7.04 -18.91
CA ARG A 512 1.58 -6.17 -20.02
C ARG A 512 2.06 -4.74 -19.80
N GLU A 513 1.85 -4.18 -18.60
CA GLU A 513 2.33 -2.84 -18.28
C GLU A 513 3.86 -2.73 -18.31
N ASN A 514 4.58 -3.73 -17.80
CA ASN A 514 6.04 -3.76 -17.91
C ASN A 514 6.47 -3.72 -19.38
N LEU A 515 5.85 -4.49 -20.28
CA LEU A 515 6.17 -4.47 -21.70
C LEU A 515 5.92 -3.08 -22.32
N TYR A 516 4.76 -2.46 -22.06
CA TYR A 516 4.48 -1.10 -22.53
C TYR A 516 5.45 -0.05 -22.00
N ILE A 517 5.75 -0.10 -20.70
CA ILE A 517 6.73 0.79 -20.07
C ILE A 517 8.10 0.59 -20.72
N SER A 518 8.52 -0.66 -20.93
CA SER A 518 9.82 -0.97 -21.50
C SER A 518 9.96 -0.56 -22.96
N CYS A 519 8.89 -0.61 -23.76
CA CYS A 519 8.90 -0.03 -25.10
C CYS A 519 9.29 1.46 -25.10
N ARG A 520 8.84 2.21 -24.07
CA ARG A 520 9.18 3.63 -23.89
C ARG A 520 10.58 3.83 -23.28
N LEU A 521 10.93 3.05 -22.25
CA LEU A 521 12.10 3.30 -21.41
C LEU A 521 13.39 2.60 -21.88
N ALA A 522 13.32 1.53 -22.67
CA ALA A 522 14.50 0.72 -23.02
C ALA A 522 15.54 1.45 -23.89
N GLY A 523 15.19 2.60 -24.48
CA GLY A 523 16.13 3.43 -25.25
C GLY A 523 16.87 2.63 -26.32
N LYS A 524 18.21 2.67 -26.28
CA LYS A 524 19.12 1.93 -27.19
C LYS A 524 19.46 0.51 -26.72
N GLN A 525 19.02 0.11 -25.52
CA GLN A 525 19.27 -1.23 -25.00
C GLN A 525 18.40 -2.30 -25.68
N ALA A 526 17.36 -1.90 -26.42
CA ALA A 526 16.47 -2.77 -27.17
C ALA A 526 16.35 -2.31 -28.63
N THR A 527 16.30 -3.27 -29.54
CA THR A 527 16.05 -3.01 -30.97
C THR A 527 14.59 -2.66 -31.22
N GLU A 528 14.30 -1.99 -32.33
CA GLU A 528 12.91 -1.71 -32.74
C GLU A 528 12.11 -2.98 -33.03
N ILE A 529 12.78 -4.08 -33.41
CA ILE A 529 12.14 -5.39 -33.60
C ILE A 529 11.69 -5.95 -32.25
N GLU A 530 12.55 -5.90 -31.23
CA GLU A 530 12.19 -6.33 -29.87
C GLU A 530 11.00 -5.52 -29.35
N LYS A 531 11.04 -4.19 -29.45
CA LYS A 531 9.94 -3.32 -29.01
C LYS A 531 8.61 -3.66 -29.68
N LYS A 532 8.60 -3.89 -31.00
CA LYS A 532 7.40 -4.31 -31.74
C LYS A 532 6.87 -5.67 -31.29
N LEU A 533 7.75 -6.61 -30.96
CA LEU A 533 7.35 -7.92 -30.43
C LEU A 533 6.76 -7.81 -29.03
N TRP A 534 7.33 -6.95 -28.18
CA TRP A 534 6.83 -6.68 -26.83
C TRP A 534 5.47 -5.99 -26.87
N GLU A 535 5.31 -4.98 -27.72
CA GLU A 535 4.03 -4.30 -27.96
C GLU A 535 2.98 -5.29 -28.44
N LYS A 536 3.30 -6.14 -29.44
CA LYS A 536 2.40 -7.21 -29.89
C LYS A 536 2.00 -8.16 -28.76
N ALA A 537 2.93 -8.57 -27.91
CA ALA A 537 2.64 -9.44 -26.77
C ALA A 537 1.74 -8.74 -25.74
N ALA A 538 1.98 -7.45 -25.47
CA ALA A 538 1.17 -6.65 -24.57
C ALA A 538 -0.27 -6.47 -25.10
N ASP A 539 -0.43 -6.09 -26.38
CA ASP A 539 -1.73 -5.87 -27.03
C ASP A 539 -2.57 -7.15 -27.10
N ASN A 540 -1.92 -8.32 -27.15
CA ASN A 540 -2.57 -9.62 -27.25
C ASN A 540 -2.52 -10.40 -25.93
N MET A 541 -2.18 -9.78 -24.80
CA MET A 541 -2.12 -10.46 -23.50
C MET A 541 -3.48 -11.08 -23.15
N PHE A 542 -3.49 -12.36 -22.80
CA PHE A 542 -4.69 -13.05 -22.36
C PHE A 542 -5.06 -12.63 -20.94
N ILE A 543 -6.24 -12.04 -20.75
CA ILE A 543 -6.80 -11.75 -19.43
C ILE A 543 -8.10 -12.54 -19.29
N PRO A 544 -8.21 -13.52 -18.36
CA PRO A 544 -9.43 -14.31 -18.21
C PRO A 544 -10.60 -13.42 -17.78
N PHE A 545 -11.77 -13.66 -18.38
CA PHE A 545 -13.01 -12.95 -18.06
C PHE A 545 -14.19 -13.91 -18.09
N ASP A 546 -14.96 -13.94 -17.02
CA ASP A 546 -16.18 -14.74 -16.93
C ASP A 546 -17.39 -13.86 -17.25
N LYS A 547 -18.02 -14.12 -18.41
CA LYS A 547 -19.17 -13.33 -18.89
C LYS A 547 -20.44 -13.52 -18.06
N LYS A 548 -20.56 -14.62 -17.31
CA LYS A 548 -21.77 -14.92 -16.53
C LYS A 548 -21.79 -14.11 -15.24
N LEU A 549 -20.64 -13.99 -14.59
CA LEU A 549 -20.45 -13.25 -13.35
C LEU A 549 -20.01 -11.80 -13.62
N GLY A 550 -19.49 -11.50 -14.81
CA GLY A 550 -19.01 -10.17 -15.18
C GLY A 550 -17.76 -9.75 -14.41
N ILE A 551 -16.93 -10.74 -14.04
CA ILE A 551 -15.71 -10.58 -13.25
C ILE A 551 -14.50 -11.16 -14.01
N TYR A 552 -13.30 -10.79 -13.57
CA TYR A 552 -12.07 -11.44 -14.01
C TYR A 552 -11.74 -12.56 -13.01
N PRO A 553 -11.82 -13.85 -13.37
CA PRO A 553 -11.32 -14.94 -12.53
C PRO A 553 -9.83 -14.75 -12.24
N GLN A 554 -9.38 -15.01 -11.00
CA GLN A 554 -8.00 -14.73 -10.59
C GLN A 554 -6.97 -15.45 -11.48
N ASP A 555 -7.31 -16.66 -11.93
CA ASP A 555 -6.54 -17.49 -12.85
C ASP A 555 -7.48 -18.44 -13.61
N ASP A 556 -6.94 -19.22 -14.56
CA ASP A 556 -7.70 -20.15 -15.39
C ASP A 556 -8.54 -21.18 -14.59
N SER A 557 -8.15 -21.53 -13.36
CA SER A 557 -8.78 -22.58 -12.55
C SER A 557 -9.62 -22.06 -11.38
N PHE A 558 -9.60 -20.76 -11.09
CA PHE A 558 -10.12 -20.22 -9.83
C PHE A 558 -11.61 -20.54 -9.58
N LEU A 559 -12.44 -20.44 -10.63
CA LEU A 559 -13.89 -20.67 -10.52
C LEU A 559 -14.26 -22.17 -10.40
N ASP A 560 -13.33 -23.08 -10.69
CA ASP A 560 -13.54 -24.52 -10.57
C ASP A 560 -13.27 -25.03 -9.15
N LYS A 561 -12.76 -24.17 -8.25
CA LYS A 561 -12.41 -24.51 -6.88
C LYS A 561 -13.60 -24.35 -5.92
N GLU A 562 -13.63 -25.20 -4.90
CA GLU A 562 -14.62 -25.12 -3.82
C GLU A 562 -14.40 -23.86 -2.96
N PRO A 563 -15.44 -23.14 -2.50
CA PRO A 563 -15.27 -22.08 -1.49
C PRO A 563 -14.61 -22.60 -0.22
N TRP A 564 -13.74 -21.81 0.40
CA TRP A 564 -13.27 -22.12 1.75
C TRP A 564 -14.38 -21.94 2.79
N ASP A 565 -14.43 -22.82 3.79
CA ASP A 565 -15.42 -22.78 4.87
C ASP A 565 -15.00 -21.82 6.00
N PHE A 566 -15.13 -20.51 5.74
CA PHE A 566 -14.81 -19.48 6.73
C PHE A 566 -15.68 -19.57 7.99
N ALA A 567 -16.94 -20.00 7.86
CA ALA A 567 -17.88 -20.03 8.97
C ALA A 567 -17.49 -21.04 10.06
N HIS A 568 -16.84 -22.15 9.68
CA HIS A 568 -16.41 -23.19 10.61
C HIS A 568 -14.88 -23.27 10.79
N THR A 569 -14.11 -22.32 10.23
CA THR A 569 -12.66 -22.24 10.48
C THR A 569 -12.39 -21.59 11.84
N PRO A 570 -11.72 -22.28 12.78
CA PRO A 570 -11.41 -21.71 14.09
C PRO A 570 -10.49 -20.47 14.00
N SER A 571 -10.71 -19.47 14.85
CA SER A 571 -9.94 -18.22 14.87
C SER A 571 -8.44 -18.43 15.11
N GLU A 572 -8.09 -19.45 15.89
CA GLU A 572 -6.74 -19.85 16.24
C GLU A 572 -6.00 -20.56 15.10
N ASN A 573 -6.70 -20.94 14.02
CA ASN A 573 -6.11 -21.56 12.84
C ASN A 573 -5.71 -20.53 11.77
N TYR A 574 -5.70 -19.24 12.12
CA TYR A 574 -5.18 -18.17 11.29
C TYR A 574 -3.79 -17.73 11.79
N PRO A 575 -2.83 -17.47 10.88
CA PRO A 575 -2.94 -17.55 9.43
C PRO A 575 -2.96 -19.00 8.91
N LEU A 576 -3.79 -19.28 7.89
CA LEU A 576 -4.09 -20.64 7.43
C LEU A 576 -2.84 -21.48 7.11
N LEU A 577 -1.81 -20.88 6.54
CA LEU A 577 -0.56 -21.57 6.14
C LEU A 577 0.19 -22.23 7.31
N LEU A 578 -0.07 -21.82 8.56
CA LEU A 578 0.54 -22.41 9.74
C LEU A 578 -0.24 -23.64 10.25
N HIS A 579 -1.47 -23.84 9.79
CA HIS A 579 -2.39 -24.86 10.32
C HIS A 579 -2.90 -25.84 9.28
N TYR A 580 -2.88 -25.46 7.99
CA TYR A 580 -3.38 -26.28 6.90
C TYR A 580 -2.28 -26.51 5.85
N HIS A 581 -2.21 -27.74 5.34
CA HIS A 581 -1.28 -28.09 4.28
C HIS A 581 -1.59 -27.30 2.99
N PRO A 582 -0.59 -26.86 2.20
CA PRO A 582 -0.82 -26.11 0.96
C PRO A 582 -1.81 -26.77 -0.01
N LEU A 583 -1.80 -28.10 -0.16
CA LEU A 583 -2.78 -28.83 -0.98
C LEU A 583 -4.23 -28.71 -0.50
N VAL A 584 -4.45 -28.44 0.79
CA VAL A 584 -5.79 -28.13 1.30
C VAL A 584 -6.15 -26.71 0.92
N ILE A 585 -5.25 -25.75 1.09
CA ILE A 585 -5.49 -24.34 0.78
C ILE A 585 -5.70 -24.14 -0.74
N TYR A 586 -4.78 -24.61 -1.57
CA TYR A 586 -4.68 -24.30 -3.00
C TYR A 586 -5.84 -24.80 -3.86
N ARG A 587 -6.59 -25.80 -3.37
CA ARG A 587 -7.78 -26.35 -4.04
C ARG A 587 -9.08 -25.64 -3.68
N HIS A 588 -9.03 -24.62 -2.82
CA HIS A 588 -10.20 -23.80 -2.47
C HIS A 588 -10.08 -22.37 -3.01
N ARG A 589 -11.21 -21.68 -3.10
CA ARG A 589 -11.29 -20.23 -3.24
C ARG A 589 -11.05 -19.59 -1.87
N VAL A 590 -9.81 -19.20 -1.63
CA VAL A 590 -9.36 -18.43 -0.47
C VAL A 590 -8.12 -17.64 -0.87
N LEU A 591 -8.07 -16.38 -0.47
CA LEU A 591 -6.97 -15.47 -0.77
C LEU A 591 -6.24 -15.13 0.52
N LYS A 592 -4.90 -15.20 0.50
CA LYS A 592 -4.05 -14.66 1.56
C LYS A 592 -4.15 -13.13 1.63
N GLN A 593 -4.19 -12.51 0.45
CA GLN A 593 -4.14 -11.07 0.24
C GLN A 593 -4.70 -10.68 -1.14
N PRO A 594 -4.97 -9.39 -1.38
CA PRO A 594 -5.48 -8.91 -2.67
C PRO A 594 -4.56 -9.23 -3.85
N ASP A 595 -5.15 -9.78 -4.91
CA ASP A 595 -4.49 -10.14 -6.18
C ASP A 595 -5.07 -9.29 -7.34
N LEU A 596 -6.21 -9.70 -7.93
CA LEU A 596 -6.92 -8.87 -8.91
C LEU A 596 -7.27 -7.48 -8.36
N VAL A 597 -7.74 -7.43 -7.11
CA VAL A 597 -8.14 -6.17 -6.45
C VAL A 597 -6.94 -5.21 -6.34
N LEU A 598 -5.73 -5.74 -6.16
CA LEU A 598 -4.51 -4.94 -6.19
C LEU A 598 -4.22 -4.40 -7.61
N ALA A 599 -4.41 -5.21 -8.67
CA ALA A 599 -4.27 -4.74 -10.05
C ALA A 599 -5.28 -3.63 -10.38
N GLN A 600 -6.53 -3.74 -9.90
CA GLN A 600 -7.55 -2.71 -10.10
C GLN A 600 -7.22 -1.38 -9.42
N PHE A 601 -6.51 -1.43 -8.29
CA PHE A 601 -5.95 -0.24 -7.66
C PHE A 601 -4.81 0.35 -8.48
N LEU A 602 -3.80 -0.44 -8.82
CA LEU A 602 -2.59 0.04 -9.50
C LEU A 602 -2.89 0.55 -10.91
N LEU A 603 -3.78 -0.11 -11.65
CA LEU A 603 -4.14 0.18 -13.03
C LEU A 603 -5.53 0.82 -13.10
N SER A 604 -5.75 1.84 -12.29
CA SER A 604 -7.09 2.33 -11.95
C SER A 604 -7.96 2.79 -13.12
N SER A 605 -7.38 3.18 -14.26
CA SER A 605 -8.14 3.58 -15.45
C SER A 605 -8.38 2.45 -16.45
N CYS A 606 -7.82 1.25 -16.21
CA CYS A 606 -8.07 0.07 -17.05
C CYS A 606 -9.40 -0.64 -16.74
N PHE A 607 -10.09 -0.21 -15.68
CA PHE A 607 -11.33 -0.83 -15.22
C PHE A 607 -12.40 0.21 -15.00
N THR A 608 -13.60 -0.08 -15.46
CA THR A 608 -14.80 0.70 -15.13
C THR A 608 -15.11 0.60 -13.64
N ARG A 609 -15.82 1.61 -13.11
CA ARG A 609 -16.30 1.58 -11.72
C ARG A 609 -17.19 0.36 -11.45
N ALA A 610 -18.03 -0.02 -12.41
CA ALA A 610 -18.91 -1.20 -12.30
C ALA A 610 -18.10 -2.50 -12.15
N GLU A 611 -17.04 -2.68 -12.96
CA GLU A 611 -16.13 -3.82 -12.84
C GLU A 611 -15.44 -3.82 -11.47
N LYS A 612 -14.94 -2.67 -10.99
CA LYS A 612 -14.31 -2.60 -9.67
C LYS A 612 -15.26 -3.01 -8.56
N ILE A 613 -16.51 -2.54 -8.57
CA ILE A 613 -17.53 -2.90 -7.59
C ILE A 613 -17.78 -4.41 -7.59
N ARG A 614 -18.02 -5.02 -8.75
CA ARG A 614 -18.31 -6.46 -8.86
C ARG A 614 -17.13 -7.32 -8.43
N ASN A 615 -15.93 -7.02 -8.94
CA ASN A 615 -14.73 -7.78 -8.60
C ASN A 615 -14.38 -7.65 -7.12
N PHE A 616 -14.42 -6.43 -6.56
CA PHE A 616 -14.15 -6.20 -5.15
C PHE A 616 -15.11 -6.98 -4.25
N ASN A 617 -16.42 -6.85 -4.47
CA ASN A 617 -17.43 -7.57 -3.69
C ASN A 617 -17.30 -9.09 -3.82
N PHE A 618 -16.85 -9.58 -4.98
CA PHE A 618 -16.62 -11.00 -5.19
C PHE A 618 -15.39 -11.50 -4.41
N TYR A 619 -14.24 -10.83 -4.53
CA TYR A 619 -12.97 -11.33 -3.95
C TYR A 619 -12.79 -11.01 -2.47
N GLU A 620 -13.37 -9.93 -1.97
CA GLU A 620 -13.20 -9.53 -0.58
C GLU A 620 -13.70 -10.62 0.38
N GLN A 621 -14.83 -11.27 0.08
CA GLN A 621 -15.38 -12.35 0.90
C GLN A 621 -14.44 -13.57 1.03
N TYR A 622 -13.48 -13.73 0.11
CA TYR A 622 -12.50 -14.82 0.11
C TYR A 622 -11.14 -14.39 0.68
N THR A 623 -10.96 -13.10 1.02
CA THR A 623 -9.65 -12.59 1.45
C THR A 623 -9.50 -12.63 2.97
N THR A 624 -8.57 -13.45 3.46
CA THR A 624 -8.31 -13.66 4.90
C THR A 624 -7.70 -12.45 5.60
N GLY A 625 -6.82 -11.71 4.90
CA GLY A 625 -5.97 -10.72 5.54
C GLY A 625 -4.81 -11.32 6.33
N ASP A 626 -4.41 -12.56 6.05
CA ASP A 626 -3.27 -13.23 6.69
C ASP A 626 -1.93 -12.54 6.40
N SER A 627 -1.88 -11.72 5.35
CA SER A 627 -0.76 -10.83 5.07
C SER A 627 -1.01 -9.43 5.63
N SER A 628 0.04 -8.82 6.20
CA SER A 628 0.03 -7.41 6.62
C SER A 628 -0.21 -6.43 5.47
N LEU A 629 -0.03 -6.88 4.22
CA LEU A 629 -0.24 -6.09 3.01
C LEU A 629 -1.72 -5.96 2.62
N SER A 630 -2.61 -6.77 3.22
CA SER A 630 -3.99 -6.92 2.73
C SER A 630 -4.89 -5.73 3.07
N TYR A 631 -4.97 -5.35 4.34
CA TYR A 631 -6.01 -4.44 4.81
C TYR A 631 -5.90 -3.04 4.20
N CYS A 632 -4.71 -2.52 3.89
CA CYS A 632 -4.59 -1.21 3.27
C CYS A 632 -5.18 -1.18 1.85
N ILE A 633 -5.03 -2.25 1.07
CA ILE A 633 -5.59 -2.35 -0.28
C ILE A 633 -7.11 -2.54 -0.20
N GLN A 634 -7.58 -3.34 0.75
CA GLN A 634 -9.01 -3.48 1.04
C GLN A 634 -9.64 -2.14 1.47
N CYS A 635 -8.94 -1.33 2.28
CA CYS A 635 -9.32 0.03 2.62
C CYS A 635 -9.46 0.91 1.37
N ILE A 636 -8.43 0.95 0.53
CA ILE A 636 -8.41 1.78 -0.69
C ILE A 636 -9.57 1.40 -1.62
N MET A 637 -9.80 0.12 -1.83
CA MET A 637 -10.83 -0.37 -2.74
C MET A 637 -12.23 -0.30 -2.14
N SER A 638 -12.37 -0.34 -0.82
CA SER A 638 -13.64 0.00 -0.14
C SER A 638 -14.01 1.47 -0.35
N CYS A 639 -13.03 2.40 -0.28
CA CYS A 639 -13.26 3.80 -0.64
C CYS A 639 -13.65 3.95 -2.11
N GLU A 640 -12.92 3.30 -3.02
CA GLU A 640 -13.20 3.34 -4.46
C GLU A 640 -14.62 2.84 -4.76
N THR A 641 -15.07 1.76 -4.12
CA THR A 641 -16.39 1.14 -4.37
C THR A 641 -17.54 1.78 -3.58
N GLY A 642 -17.24 2.71 -2.64
CA GLY A 642 -18.23 3.53 -1.94
C GLY A 642 -18.64 3.03 -0.55
N ASN A 643 -17.97 2.03 0.02
CA ASN A 643 -18.22 1.56 1.39
C ASN A 643 -17.23 2.17 2.38
N ILE A 644 -17.49 3.42 2.79
CA ILE A 644 -16.60 4.21 3.64
C ILE A 644 -16.47 3.65 5.07
N GLN A 645 -17.53 3.06 5.62
CA GLN A 645 -17.42 2.45 6.95
C GLN A 645 -16.47 1.25 6.93
N LYS A 646 -16.64 0.36 5.95
CA LYS A 646 -15.74 -0.80 5.77
C LYS A 646 -14.30 -0.37 5.49
N ALA A 647 -14.11 0.70 4.71
CA ALA A 647 -12.80 1.29 4.50
C ALA A 647 -12.16 1.75 5.83
N PHE A 648 -12.94 2.40 6.70
CA PHE A 648 -12.47 2.85 8.00
C PHE A 648 -12.09 1.69 8.93
N ASP A 649 -12.84 0.59 8.89
CA ASP A 649 -12.51 -0.61 9.68
C ASP A 649 -11.16 -1.20 9.24
N TYR A 650 -10.94 -1.39 7.93
CA TYR A 650 -9.63 -1.84 7.42
C TYR A 650 -8.49 -0.86 7.66
N PHE A 651 -8.78 0.44 7.63
CA PHE A 651 -7.80 1.46 7.98
C PHE A 651 -7.32 1.30 9.43
N ASN A 652 -8.24 1.05 10.37
CA ASN A 652 -7.87 0.84 11.78
C ASN A 652 -6.98 -0.38 11.97
N GLU A 653 -7.28 -1.49 11.29
CA GLU A 653 -6.42 -2.69 11.27
C GLU A 653 -5.03 -2.38 10.70
N THR A 654 -4.96 -1.55 9.66
CA THR A 654 -3.69 -1.18 9.01
C THR A 654 -2.84 -0.26 9.89
N VAL A 655 -3.43 0.85 10.35
CA VAL A 655 -2.69 1.94 11.04
C VAL A 655 -2.23 1.51 12.43
N ARG A 656 -2.92 0.56 13.06
CA ARG A 656 -2.62 0.08 14.42
C ARG A 656 -1.96 -1.31 14.47
N MET A 657 -1.66 -1.92 13.33
CA MET A 657 -1.14 -3.28 13.22
C MET A 657 -0.03 -3.63 14.22
N ASP A 658 1.05 -2.85 14.24
CA ASP A 658 2.17 -3.08 15.14
C ASP A 658 1.92 -2.53 16.55
N ILE A 659 1.22 -1.39 16.65
CA ILE A 659 0.98 -0.71 17.92
C ILE A 659 0.14 -1.61 18.85
N ASP A 660 -0.88 -2.25 18.29
CA ASP A 660 -1.80 -3.13 19.02
C ASP A 660 -1.46 -4.62 18.86
N ASP A 661 -0.37 -4.96 18.15
CA ASP A 661 0.09 -6.33 17.87
C ASP A 661 -1.02 -7.22 17.29
N ILE A 662 -1.75 -6.71 16.30
CA ILE A 662 -2.95 -7.34 15.71
C ILE A 662 -2.66 -8.76 15.19
N LYS A 663 -1.43 -9.01 14.72
CA LYS A 663 -0.99 -10.32 14.20
C LYS A 663 -0.19 -11.16 15.21
N GLY A 664 0.02 -10.68 16.44
CA GLY A 664 0.70 -11.41 17.52
C GLY A 664 2.19 -11.71 17.26
N ASN A 665 2.81 -11.00 16.32
CA ASN A 665 4.17 -11.26 15.83
C ASN A 665 5.03 -10.00 15.73
N VAL A 666 4.63 -8.87 16.36
CA VAL A 666 5.46 -7.66 16.45
C VAL A 666 6.80 -7.92 17.14
N LYS A 667 6.90 -8.99 17.94
CA LYS A 667 8.14 -9.46 18.57
C LYS A 667 9.29 -9.69 17.58
N ASP A 668 8.96 -10.03 16.34
CA ASP A 668 9.92 -10.33 15.27
C ASP A 668 10.34 -9.07 14.48
N GLY A 669 9.71 -7.94 14.76
CA GLY A 669 9.91 -6.63 14.12
C GLY A 669 8.62 -6.06 13.51
N ILE A 670 8.67 -4.76 13.19
CA ILE A 670 7.56 -3.98 12.59
C ILE A 670 7.14 -4.52 11.22
N HIS A 671 5.97 -4.16 10.72
CA HIS A 671 5.52 -4.52 9.36
C HIS A 671 5.69 -3.33 8.41
N THR A 672 6.83 -3.23 7.73
CA THR A 672 7.16 -2.02 6.93
C THR A 672 6.16 -1.75 5.81
N ALA A 673 5.67 -2.80 5.14
CA ALA A 673 4.62 -2.67 4.13
C ALA A 673 3.28 -2.17 4.71
N SER A 674 2.88 -2.61 5.90
CA SER A 674 1.67 -2.10 6.57
C SER A 674 1.83 -0.66 7.03
N MET A 675 3.03 -0.29 7.52
CA MET A 675 3.33 1.09 7.88
C MET A 675 3.21 2.02 6.67
N ALA A 676 3.74 1.63 5.52
CA ALA A 676 3.51 2.33 4.26
C ALA A 676 2.02 2.33 3.86
N GLY A 677 1.36 1.18 4.00
CA GLY A 677 -0.06 0.97 3.77
C GLY A 677 -0.96 1.92 4.57
N SER A 678 -0.54 2.33 5.77
CA SER A 678 -1.31 3.27 6.59
C SER A 678 -1.38 4.68 5.95
N TRP A 679 -0.29 5.15 5.34
CA TRP A 679 -0.29 6.39 4.55
C TRP A 679 -1.06 6.21 3.24
N MET A 680 -0.87 5.07 2.56
CA MET A 680 -1.56 4.76 1.31
C MET A 680 -3.09 4.74 1.51
N SER A 681 -3.57 4.21 2.65
CA SER A 681 -4.99 4.17 2.99
C SER A 681 -5.60 5.57 3.07
N VAL A 682 -4.86 6.57 3.55
CA VAL A 682 -5.35 7.96 3.57
C VAL A 682 -5.26 8.61 2.21
N VAL A 683 -4.10 8.53 1.54
CA VAL A 683 -3.86 9.26 0.29
C VAL A 683 -4.54 8.59 -0.91
N TYR A 684 -4.32 7.30 -1.13
CA TYR A 684 -5.00 6.56 -2.18
C TYR A 684 -6.43 6.18 -1.80
N GLY A 685 -6.74 5.93 -0.52
CA GLY A 685 -8.10 5.56 -0.10
C GLY A 685 -9.00 6.78 0.08
N PHE A 686 -8.92 7.43 1.24
CA PHE A 686 -9.86 8.51 1.62
C PHE A 686 -9.71 9.79 0.77
N ALA A 687 -8.51 10.19 0.39
CA ALA A 687 -8.33 11.31 -0.54
C ALA A 687 -8.58 10.89 -2.01
N GLY A 688 -8.64 9.59 -2.28
CA GLY A 688 -8.92 9.04 -3.60
C GLY A 688 -7.87 9.38 -4.64
N PHE A 689 -6.61 9.58 -4.23
CA PHE A 689 -5.51 9.88 -5.15
C PHE A 689 -5.29 8.73 -6.14
N ARG A 690 -5.04 9.00 -7.42
CA ARG A 690 -4.58 8.02 -8.43
C ARG A 690 -3.46 8.64 -9.25
N ASP A 691 -2.53 7.81 -9.69
CA ASP A 691 -1.27 8.21 -10.32
C ASP A 691 -0.89 7.39 -11.56
N TYR A 692 -1.83 6.64 -12.11
CA TYR A 692 -1.59 5.79 -13.27
C TYR A 692 -1.56 6.60 -14.58
N ASN A 693 -0.71 6.21 -15.53
CA ASN A 693 -0.51 6.87 -16.84
C ASN A 693 -0.22 8.39 -16.80
N SER A 694 0.52 8.83 -15.78
CA SER A 694 0.86 10.25 -15.59
C SER A 694 -0.36 11.16 -15.43
N GLU A 695 -1.50 10.59 -15.02
CA GLU A 695 -2.67 11.37 -14.62
C GLU A 695 -2.78 11.38 -13.09
N TRP A 696 -2.89 12.57 -12.52
CA TRP A 696 -3.15 12.76 -11.11
C TRP A 696 -4.60 13.14 -10.87
N LEU A 697 -5.31 12.26 -10.18
CA LEU A 697 -6.73 12.36 -9.91
C LEU A 697 -6.98 12.29 -8.41
N PHE A 698 -7.99 13.00 -7.91
CA PHE A 698 -8.50 12.86 -6.55
C PHE A 698 -10.01 12.61 -6.53
N ASN A 699 -10.44 11.61 -5.75
CA ASN A 699 -11.84 11.27 -5.48
C ASN A 699 -12.14 11.26 -3.97
N PRO A 700 -12.17 12.45 -3.30
CA PRO A 700 -12.17 12.52 -1.85
C PRO A 700 -13.46 12.01 -1.20
N GLN A 701 -13.33 11.19 -0.17
CA GLN A 701 -14.40 10.66 0.68
C GLN A 701 -13.86 10.46 2.11
N LEU A 702 -14.43 11.13 3.11
CA LEU A 702 -13.98 11.01 4.51
C LEU A 702 -14.93 10.14 5.34
N PRO A 703 -14.40 9.36 6.31
CA PRO A 703 -15.22 8.69 7.29
C PRO A 703 -15.86 9.71 8.24
N LYS A 704 -17.04 9.39 8.78
CA LYS A 704 -17.81 10.30 9.67
C LYS A 704 -17.01 10.82 10.87
N LYS A 705 -16.05 10.02 11.37
CA LYS A 705 -15.20 10.39 12.52
C LYS A 705 -14.25 11.55 12.21
N TRP A 706 -13.81 11.70 10.95
CA TRP A 706 -12.80 12.69 10.57
C TRP A 706 -13.44 13.96 10.06
N LYS A 707 -13.09 15.08 10.70
CA LYS A 707 -13.56 16.41 10.28
C LYS A 707 -12.77 16.96 9.10
N LYS A 708 -11.47 16.69 9.09
CA LYS A 708 -10.53 17.23 8.10
C LYS A 708 -9.28 16.37 7.99
N ILE A 709 -8.74 16.23 6.79
CA ILE A 709 -7.38 15.76 6.56
C ILE A 709 -6.57 16.81 5.80
N THR A 710 -5.29 16.92 6.13
CA THR A 710 -4.33 17.73 5.37
C THR A 710 -3.01 16.97 5.19
N PHE A 711 -2.52 16.91 3.96
CA PHE A 711 -1.25 16.29 3.59
C PHE A 711 -0.62 17.00 2.39
N LYS A 712 0.61 16.61 2.04
CA LYS A 712 1.32 17.14 0.87
C LYS A 712 1.85 16.03 -0.02
N LEU A 713 1.98 16.34 -1.31
CA LEU A 713 2.60 15.48 -2.33
C LEU A 713 3.61 16.30 -3.13
N GLN A 714 4.75 15.69 -3.46
CA GLN A 714 5.67 16.23 -4.44
C GLN A 714 5.25 15.77 -5.84
N LEU A 715 4.98 16.68 -6.78
CA LEU A 715 4.53 16.37 -8.15
C LEU A 715 5.19 17.34 -9.16
N GLU A 716 5.93 16.84 -10.15
CA GLU A 716 6.65 17.63 -11.17
C GLU A 716 7.57 18.73 -10.63
N GLY A 717 8.06 18.57 -9.40
CA GLY A 717 8.86 19.57 -8.69
C GLY A 717 8.06 20.55 -7.82
N HIS A 718 6.73 20.46 -7.81
CA HIS A 718 5.83 21.17 -6.91
C HIS A 718 5.58 20.41 -5.61
N ILE A 719 5.25 21.14 -4.55
CA ILE A 719 4.66 20.65 -3.31
C ILE A 719 3.18 21.03 -3.33
N LEU A 720 2.33 20.06 -3.65
CA LEU A 720 0.88 20.21 -3.59
C LEU A 720 0.39 19.90 -2.17
N GLN A 721 -0.19 20.89 -1.49
CA GLN A 721 -0.95 20.68 -0.27
C GLN A 721 -2.41 20.37 -0.62
N VAL A 722 -2.93 19.30 -0.03
CA VAL A 722 -4.33 18.88 -0.19
C VAL A 722 -5.01 18.95 1.16
N THR A 723 -6.12 19.67 1.24
CA THR A 723 -6.98 19.74 2.44
C THR A 723 -8.39 19.29 2.07
N ILE A 724 -8.92 18.30 2.79
CA ILE A 724 -10.24 17.74 2.54
C ILE A 724 -11.05 17.80 3.84
N THR A 725 -12.30 18.21 3.73
CA THR A 725 -13.35 18.14 4.76
C THR A 725 -14.55 17.37 4.17
N HIS A 726 -15.65 17.22 4.90
CA HIS A 726 -16.88 16.68 4.30
C HIS A 726 -17.48 17.56 3.20
N ASP A 727 -17.23 18.87 3.26
CA ASP A 727 -17.90 19.84 2.39
C ASP A 727 -17.03 20.32 1.22
N LYS A 728 -15.71 20.18 1.34
CA LYS A 728 -14.79 20.74 0.35
C LYS A 728 -13.44 20.04 0.27
N ALA A 729 -12.83 20.13 -0.92
CA ALA A 729 -11.45 19.79 -1.20
C ALA A 729 -10.70 21.02 -1.71
N ILE A 730 -9.52 21.29 -1.15
CA ILE A 730 -8.66 22.42 -1.49
C ILE A 730 -7.30 21.88 -1.94
N TYR A 731 -6.83 22.38 -3.09
CA TYR A 731 -5.55 22.05 -3.70
C TYR A 731 -4.71 23.32 -3.80
N GLU A 732 -3.54 23.35 -3.17
CA GLU A 732 -2.71 24.55 -3.06
C GLU A 732 -1.23 24.25 -3.30
N LEU A 733 -0.57 25.02 -4.17
CA LEU A 733 0.87 24.96 -4.39
C LEU A 733 1.62 25.65 -3.23
N CYS A 734 2.52 24.91 -2.56
CA CYS A 734 3.19 25.30 -1.32
C CYS A 734 4.73 25.26 -1.44
N ASP A 735 5.27 25.75 -2.55
CA ASP A 735 6.69 25.61 -2.88
C ASP A 735 7.60 26.60 -2.14
N LYS A 736 7.83 26.36 -0.85
CA LYS A 736 8.69 27.20 -0.01
C LYS A 736 10.19 27.12 -0.33
N LYS A 737 10.59 26.25 -1.26
CA LYS A 737 12.00 26.00 -1.63
C LYS A 737 12.51 26.93 -2.74
N PHE A 738 11.61 27.55 -3.50
CA PHE A 738 11.96 28.46 -4.58
C PHE A 738 11.83 29.91 -4.10
N SER A 739 12.68 30.79 -4.63
CA SER A 739 12.39 32.22 -4.58
C SER A 739 11.10 32.51 -5.37
N ASP A 740 10.42 33.63 -5.08
CA ASP A 740 9.17 33.99 -5.77
C ASP A 740 9.33 34.01 -7.31
N ALA A 741 10.51 34.43 -7.80
CA ALA A 741 10.84 34.45 -9.22
C ALA A 741 11.06 33.06 -9.82
N GLU A 742 11.69 32.13 -9.08
CA GLU A 742 11.87 30.74 -9.53
C GLU A 742 10.54 29.99 -9.53
N PHE A 743 9.70 30.24 -8.52
CA PHE A 743 8.37 29.64 -8.40
C PHE A 743 7.47 30.02 -9.58
N GLN A 744 7.43 31.30 -9.96
CA GLN A 744 6.63 31.79 -11.08
C GLN A 744 7.05 31.23 -12.45
N ASN A 745 8.27 30.69 -12.56
CA ASN A 745 8.80 30.10 -13.80
C ASN A 745 8.58 28.58 -13.90
N LEU A 746 7.99 27.94 -12.88
CA LEU A 746 7.62 26.54 -12.95
C LEU A 746 6.41 26.34 -13.87
N LYS A 747 6.32 25.16 -14.49
CA LYS A 747 5.18 24.84 -15.36
C LYS A 747 3.89 24.67 -14.55
N PRO A 748 2.72 24.88 -15.16
CA PRO A 748 1.45 24.60 -14.50
C PRO A 748 1.27 23.11 -14.21
N LEU A 749 0.73 22.79 -13.04
CA LEU A 749 0.39 21.42 -12.64
C LEU A 749 -1.05 21.08 -13.06
N VAL A 750 -1.21 20.02 -13.85
CA VAL A 750 -2.52 19.55 -14.32
C VAL A 750 -3.01 18.41 -13.44
N LEU A 751 -4.23 18.53 -12.93
CA LEU A 751 -4.86 17.59 -12.00
C LEU A 751 -6.31 17.33 -12.41
N LYS A 752 -6.91 16.26 -11.87
CA LYS A 752 -8.35 16.01 -11.96
C LYS A 752 -8.96 15.91 -10.56
N HIS A 753 -10.08 16.58 -10.36
CA HIS A 753 -10.95 16.38 -9.19
C HIS A 753 -12.20 15.65 -9.68
N ARG A 754 -12.40 14.39 -9.27
CA ARG A 754 -13.42 13.53 -9.88
C ARG A 754 -13.24 13.51 -11.41
N ASN A 755 -14.26 13.83 -12.18
CA ASN A 755 -14.18 13.91 -13.63
C ASN A 755 -13.82 15.32 -14.17
N GLU A 756 -13.53 16.29 -13.30
CA GLU A 756 -13.23 17.68 -13.69
C GLU A 756 -11.72 17.95 -13.72
N PRO A 757 -11.10 18.18 -14.90
CA PRO A 757 -9.71 18.60 -14.99
C PRO A 757 -9.55 20.06 -14.54
N PHE A 758 -8.46 20.35 -13.84
CA PHE A 758 -8.08 21.71 -13.46
C PHE A 758 -6.56 21.89 -13.49
N VAL A 759 -6.14 23.16 -13.50
CA VAL A 759 -4.73 23.55 -13.59
C VAL A 759 -4.41 24.48 -12.42
N LEU A 760 -3.31 24.20 -11.73
CA LEU A 760 -2.68 25.13 -10.79
C LEU A 760 -1.47 25.75 -11.47
N ASP A 761 -1.44 27.08 -11.56
CA ASP A 761 -0.44 27.82 -12.32
C ASP A 761 0.31 28.79 -11.41
N PRO A 762 1.61 28.54 -11.12
CA PRO A 762 2.39 29.36 -10.21
C PRO A 762 2.73 30.74 -10.79
N SER A 763 2.62 30.94 -12.11
CA SER A 763 2.80 32.24 -12.74
C SER A 763 1.68 33.24 -12.41
N PHE A 764 0.55 32.76 -11.87
CA PHE A 764 -0.58 33.60 -11.47
C PHE A 764 -0.97 33.34 -10.01
N SER A 765 -0.82 34.35 -9.15
CA SER A 765 -1.10 34.22 -7.71
C SER A 765 -2.53 33.78 -7.38
N ASN A 766 -3.51 34.06 -8.25
CA ASN A 766 -4.90 33.62 -8.10
C ASN A 766 -5.19 32.20 -8.65
N LYS A 767 -4.19 31.51 -9.20
CA LYS A 767 -4.29 30.14 -9.74
C LYS A 767 -3.40 29.13 -9.00
N THR A 768 -2.77 29.52 -7.90
CA THR A 768 -1.99 28.60 -7.06
C THR A 768 -2.87 27.77 -6.13
N CYS A 769 -4.15 28.12 -6.01
CA CYS A 769 -5.11 27.45 -5.14
C CYS A 769 -6.46 27.23 -5.86
N LYS A 770 -7.05 26.05 -5.67
CA LYS A 770 -8.38 25.70 -6.19
C LYS A 770 -9.19 24.97 -5.13
N GLU A 771 -10.42 25.43 -4.90
CA GLU A 771 -11.39 24.80 -4.01
C GLU A 771 -12.52 24.16 -4.83
N PHE A 772 -12.95 22.96 -4.40
CA PHE A 772 -14.09 22.21 -4.92
C PHE A 772 -15.08 21.92 -3.80
N ASN A 773 -16.38 22.04 -4.09
CA ASN A 773 -17.45 21.61 -3.20
C ASN A 773 -17.65 20.10 -3.32
N LEU A 774 -17.68 19.40 -2.18
CA LEU A 774 -17.88 17.96 -2.12
C LEU A 774 -19.33 17.56 -1.85
N ARG A 775 -20.18 18.49 -1.38
CA ARG A 775 -21.61 18.23 -1.18
C ARG A 775 -22.25 17.91 -2.53
N PRO A 776 -23.03 16.82 -2.62
CA PRO A 776 -23.73 16.47 -3.84
C PRO A 776 -24.57 17.64 -4.39
N GLN A 777 -24.42 17.93 -5.67
CA GLN A 777 -25.25 18.90 -6.39
C GLN A 777 -25.89 18.22 -7.58
N LEU A 778 -27.18 18.45 -7.82
CA LEU A 778 -27.86 17.85 -8.96
C LEU A 778 -27.27 18.39 -10.26
N ARG A 779 -26.45 17.59 -10.94
CA ARG A 779 -25.80 17.93 -12.22
C ARG A 779 -26.26 17.05 -13.36
N ALA A 780 -26.78 15.87 -13.07
CA ALA A 780 -27.44 15.03 -14.07
C ALA A 780 -28.62 14.25 -13.50
N VAL A 781 -29.60 13.97 -14.36
CA VAL A 781 -30.69 13.03 -14.11
C VAL A 781 -30.58 11.89 -15.11
N LEU A 782 -30.55 10.66 -14.60
CA LEU A 782 -30.44 9.44 -15.37
C LEU A 782 -31.81 8.77 -15.44
N PHE A 783 -32.36 8.62 -16.63
CA PHE A 783 -33.68 8.06 -16.84
C PHE A 783 -33.55 6.63 -17.33
N ASP A 784 -34.31 5.70 -16.74
CA ASP A 784 -34.70 4.52 -17.50
C ASP A 784 -35.63 4.92 -18.67
N LEU A 785 -35.77 4.04 -19.65
CA LEU A 785 -36.64 4.28 -20.80
C LEU A 785 -38.06 3.83 -20.54
N ASP A 786 -38.22 2.55 -20.19
CA ASP A 786 -39.52 1.88 -20.14
C ASP A 786 -40.16 2.18 -18.78
N GLY A 787 -41.44 2.57 -18.76
CA GLY A 787 -42.15 2.92 -17.52
C GLY A 787 -41.73 4.26 -16.89
N VAL A 788 -40.71 4.93 -17.43
CA VAL A 788 -40.26 6.26 -17.00
C VAL A 788 -40.45 7.31 -18.10
N ILE A 789 -39.95 7.09 -19.32
CA ILE A 789 -40.11 8.05 -20.44
C ILE A 789 -41.35 7.73 -21.26
N THR A 790 -41.56 6.45 -21.55
CA THR A 790 -42.67 5.94 -22.33
C THR A 790 -43.05 4.54 -21.84
N ASP A 791 -44.28 4.12 -22.07
CA ASP A 791 -44.70 2.74 -21.79
C ASP A 791 -44.61 1.91 -23.08
N THR A 792 -43.49 1.20 -23.28
CA THR A 792 -43.36 0.24 -24.39
C THR A 792 -43.65 -1.20 -23.99
N THR A 793 -44.19 -1.42 -22.77
CA THR A 793 -44.46 -2.76 -22.22
C THR A 793 -45.38 -3.56 -23.12
N GLU A 794 -46.44 -2.94 -23.62
CA GLU A 794 -47.41 -3.57 -24.53
C GLU A 794 -46.79 -3.88 -25.91
N LEU A 795 -45.92 -3.00 -26.43
CA LEU A 795 -45.18 -3.28 -27.69
C LEU A 795 -44.25 -4.50 -27.53
N HIS A 796 -43.64 -4.64 -26.35
CA HIS A 796 -42.85 -5.81 -26.02
C HIS A 796 -43.71 -7.08 -25.91
N TYR A 797 -44.87 -6.99 -25.26
CA TYR A 797 -45.84 -8.06 -25.14
C TYR A 797 -46.30 -8.54 -26.52
N ASP A 798 -46.77 -7.63 -27.37
CA ASP A 798 -47.25 -7.94 -28.72
C ASP A 798 -46.19 -8.63 -29.58
N ALA A 799 -44.95 -8.13 -29.51
CA ALA A 799 -43.83 -8.74 -30.22
C ALA A 799 -43.52 -10.15 -29.71
N TRP A 800 -43.56 -10.39 -28.39
CA TRP A 800 -43.38 -11.71 -27.82
C TRP A 800 -44.56 -12.64 -28.12
N GLN A 801 -45.79 -12.13 -28.10
CA GLN A 801 -47.00 -12.88 -28.41
C GLN A 801 -46.99 -13.37 -29.86
N LYS A 802 -46.57 -12.53 -30.82
CA LYS A 802 -46.38 -12.93 -32.22
C LYS A 802 -45.33 -14.05 -32.36
N ILE A 803 -44.22 -13.94 -31.64
CA ILE A 803 -43.18 -14.99 -31.62
C ILE A 803 -43.69 -16.28 -30.99
N ALA A 804 -44.42 -16.19 -29.89
CA ALA A 804 -44.99 -17.32 -29.18
C ALA A 804 -45.99 -18.05 -30.07
N GLN A 805 -46.93 -17.32 -30.70
CA GLN A 805 -47.89 -17.88 -31.66
C GLN A 805 -47.20 -18.55 -32.85
N LYS A 806 -46.21 -17.88 -33.46
CA LYS A 806 -45.45 -18.44 -34.59
C LYS A 806 -44.75 -19.76 -34.25
N ASN A 807 -44.36 -19.93 -32.99
CA ASN A 807 -43.60 -21.09 -32.52
C ASN A 807 -44.44 -22.06 -31.67
N ASN A 808 -45.76 -21.89 -31.60
CA ASN A 808 -46.68 -22.68 -30.76
C ASN A 808 -46.26 -22.72 -29.27
N LEU A 809 -45.87 -21.58 -28.71
CA LEU A 809 -45.57 -21.41 -27.30
C LEU A 809 -46.74 -20.69 -26.60
N HIS A 810 -47.05 -21.10 -25.37
CA HIS A 810 -47.90 -20.36 -24.44
C HIS A 810 -47.18 -19.09 -23.98
N PHE A 811 -47.87 -17.96 -24.06
CA PHE A 811 -47.40 -16.68 -23.54
C PHE A 811 -48.58 -15.78 -23.19
N ASP A 812 -48.63 -15.32 -21.95
CA ASP A 812 -49.67 -14.45 -21.41
C ASP A 812 -49.07 -13.24 -20.67
N HIS A 813 -49.92 -12.33 -20.20
CA HIS A 813 -49.47 -11.13 -19.49
C HIS A 813 -48.79 -11.45 -18.15
N ASP A 814 -49.12 -12.55 -17.48
CA ASP A 814 -48.48 -12.91 -16.22
C ASP A 814 -47.05 -13.42 -16.45
N MET A 815 -46.82 -14.17 -17.53
CA MET A 815 -45.47 -14.45 -18.02
C MET A 815 -44.74 -13.17 -18.41
N ASN A 816 -45.39 -12.23 -19.12
CA ASN A 816 -44.75 -10.98 -19.55
C ASN A 816 -44.23 -10.14 -18.38
N LYS A 817 -44.95 -10.10 -17.24
CA LYS A 817 -44.49 -9.42 -16.01
C LYS A 817 -43.13 -9.95 -15.52
N GLN A 818 -42.85 -11.24 -15.71
CA GLN A 818 -41.56 -11.84 -15.36
C GLN A 818 -40.43 -11.43 -16.32
N LEU A 819 -40.77 -10.88 -17.49
CA LEU A 819 -39.81 -10.45 -18.52
C LEU A 819 -39.42 -8.98 -18.39
N LEU A 820 -40.06 -8.22 -17.49
CA LEU A 820 -39.76 -6.80 -17.27
C LEU A 820 -38.33 -6.64 -16.73
N GLY A 821 -37.55 -5.77 -17.39
CA GLY A 821 -36.18 -5.48 -16.99
C GLY A 821 -35.13 -6.56 -17.29
N VAL A 822 -35.49 -7.66 -17.98
CA VAL A 822 -34.52 -8.68 -18.43
C VAL A 822 -34.20 -8.57 -19.93
N SER A 823 -33.02 -9.08 -20.33
CA SER A 823 -32.58 -9.04 -21.73
C SER A 823 -33.48 -9.90 -22.63
N ARG A 824 -33.52 -9.59 -23.94
CA ARG A 824 -34.33 -10.34 -24.92
C ARG A 824 -34.02 -11.84 -24.96
N GLU A 825 -32.75 -12.21 -24.85
CA GLU A 825 -32.34 -13.62 -24.86
C GLU A 825 -32.80 -14.33 -23.58
N GLU A 826 -32.67 -13.66 -22.43
CA GLU A 826 -33.14 -14.22 -21.15
C GLU A 826 -34.67 -14.31 -21.11
N SER A 827 -35.37 -13.31 -21.66
CA SER A 827 -36.82 -13.36 -21.83
C SER A 827 -37.25 -14.60 -22.61
N LEU A 828 -36.56 -14.91 -23.73
CA LEU A 828 -36.87 -16.10 -24.51
C LEU A 828 -36.56 -17.38 -23.74
N LYS A 829 -35.48 -17.43 -22.96
CA LYS A 829 -35.16 -18.59 -22.11
C LYS A 829 -36.23 -18.84 -21.05
N ILE A 830 -36.78 -17.78 -20.44
CA ILE A 830 -37.90 -17.88 -19.49
C ILE A 830 -39.13 -18.45 -20.22
N ILE A 831 -39.51 -17.89 -21.37
CA ILE A 831 -40.65 -18.38 -22.16
C ILE A 831 -40.47 -19.86 -22.52
N LEU A 832 -39.28 -20.25 -22.98
CA LEU A 832 -38.97 -21.64 -23.34
C LEU A 832 -39.04 -22.58 -22.13
N ARG A 833 -38.55 -22.14 -20.96
CA ARG A 833 -38.59 -22.90 -19.71
C ARG A 833 -40.03 -23.16 -19.27
N GLU A 834 -40.87 -22.12 -19.22
CA GLU A 834 -42.29 -22.25 -18.85
C GLU A 834 -43.06 -23.14 -19.84
N ASN A 835 -42.63 -23.19 -21.09
CA ASN A 835 -43.19 -24.06 -22.11
C ASN A 835 -42.60 -25.48 -22.15
N ASN A 836 -41.61 -25.79 -21.31
CA ASN A 836 -40.85 -27.05 -21.34
C ASN A 836 -40.23 -27.37 -22.72
N VAL A 837 -39.76 -26.34 -23.44
CA VAL A 837 -39.15 -26.46 -24.77
C VAL A 837 -37.67 -26.14 -24.70
N VAL A 838 -36.84 -26.90 -25.43
CA VAL A 838 -35.40 -26.64 -25.57
C VAL A 838 -35.08 -26.33 -27.03
N TRP A 839 -34.45 -25.20 -27.28
CA TRP A 839 -33.97 -24.80 -28.62
C TRP A 839 -32.45 -24.76 -28.66
N SER A 840 -31.89 -24.95 -29.86
CA SER A 840 -30.46 -24.72 -30.09
C SER A 840 -30.12 -23.23 -29.96
N THR A 841 -28.88 -22.93 -29.60
CA THR A 841 -28.37 -21.55 -29.47
C THR A 841 -28.55 -20.75 -30.76
N GLU A 842 -28.41 -21.39 -31.91
CA GLU A 842 -28.61 -20.76 -33.22
C GLU A 842 -30.07 -20.36 -33.44
N LYS A 843 -31.03 -21.24 -33.10
CA LYS A 843 -32.46 -20.92 -33.19
C LYS A 843 -32.85 -19.79 -32.22
N ILE A 844 -32.32 -19.81 -31.00
CA ILE A 844 -32.55 -18.72 -30.01
C ILE A 844 -32.10 -17.38 -30.58
N LYS A 845 -30.91 -17.31 -31.19
CA LYS A 845 -30.40 -16.09 -31.81
C LYS A 845 -31.30 -15.61 -32.96
N THR A 846 -31.71 -16.52 -33.85
CA THR A 846 -32.60 -16.20 -34.97
C THR A 846 -33.94 -15.66 -34.47
N VAL A 847 -34.59 -16.33 -33.51
CA VAL A 847 -35.88 -15.89 -32.98
C VAL A 847 -35.76 -14.57 -32.22
N CYS A 848 -34.66 -14.35 -31.48
CA CYS A 848 -34.40 -13.06 -30.85
C CYS A 848 -34.20 -11.94 -31.88
N TYR A 849 -33.58 -12.24 -33.02
CA TYR A 849 -33.46 -11.29 -34.14
C TYR A 849 -34.85 -11.00 -34.74
N GLU A 850 -35.64 -12.03 -35.05
CA GLU A 850 -37.00 -11.85 -35.58
C GLU A 850 -37.88 -11.03 -34.63
N LYS A 851 -37.86 -11.32 -33.33
CA LYS A 851 -38.58 -10.53 -32.31
C LYS A 851 -38.17 -9.07 -32.37
N ASN A 852 -36.87 -8.80 -32.53
CA ASN A 852 -36.34 -7.45 -32.56
C ASN A 852 -36.83 -6.69 -33.80
N GLU A 853 -36.92 -7.33 -34.95
CA GLU A 853 -37.45 -6.69 -36.17
C GLU A 853 -38.95 -6.40 -36.03
N ILE A 854 -39.74 -7.35 -35.51
CA ILE A 854 -41.17 -7.12 -35.20
C ILE A 854 -41.33 -5.94 -34.23
N TYR A 855 -40.48 -5.89 -33.21
CA TYR A 855 -40.50 -4.79 -32.24
C TYR A 855 -40.11 -3.45 -32.90
N LYS A 856 -39.05 -3.40 -33.72
CA LYS A 856 -38.66 -2.19 -34.45
C LYS A 856 -39.76 -1.68 -35.37
N GLU A 857 -40.49 -2.57 -36.03
CA GLU A 857 -41.67 -2.20 -36.82
C GLU A 857 -42.74 -1.58 -35.93
N SER A 858 -43.03 -2.20 -34.78
CA SER A 858 -43.99 -1.65 -33.82
C SER A 858 -43.59 -0.28 -33.25
N LEU A 859 -42.28 0.04 -33.16
CA LEU A 859 -41.83 1.36 -32.72
C LEU A 859 -42.29 2.50 -33.64
N THR A 860 -42.61 2.23 -34.91
CA THR A 860 -43.10 3.25 -35.85
C THR A 860 -44.49 3.79 -35.51
N THR A 861 -45.22 3.14 -34.60
CA THR A 861 -46.51 3.61 -34.10
C THR A 861 -46.37 4.60 -32.94
N LEU A 862 -45.16 4.74 -32.37
CA LEU A 862 -44.91 5.71 -31.30
C LEU A 862 -44.99 7.14 -31.84
N SER A 863 -45.60 8.02 -31.05
CA SER A 863 -45.67 9.45 -31.28
C SER A 863 -45.36 10.20 -29.97
N PRO A 864 -45.21 11.54 -30.01
CA PRO A 864 -45.07 12.34 -28.80
C PRO A 864 -46.20 12.17 -27.77
N ASP A 865 -47.38 11.67 -28.17
CA ASP A 865 -48.50 11.39 -27.25
C ASP A 865 -48.22 10.19 -26.32
N ASN A 866 -47.20 9.37 -26.64
CA ASN A 866 -46.77 8.24 -25.83
C ASN A 866 -45.72 8.61 -24.76
N ILE A 867 -45.37 9.89 -24.62
CA ILE A 867 -44.53 10.38 -23.53
C ILE A 867 -45.33 10.32 -22.23
N LEU A 868 -44.77 9.72 -21.18
CA LEU A 868 -45.46 9.60 -19.89
C LEU A 868 -45.73 10.98 -19.26
N PRO A 869 -46.84 11.16 -18.51
CA PRO A 869 -47.25 12.46 -17.98
C PRO A 869 -46.15 13.16 -17.18
N GLY A 870 -45.93 14.46 -17.44
CA GLY A 870 -44.96 15.31 -16.73
C GLY A 870 -43.51 15.22 -17.20
N ILE A 871 -43.15 14.20 -18.00
CA ILE A 871 -41.74 13.99 -18.43
C ILE A 871 -41.26 15.08 -19.38
N ALA A 872 -42.09 15.51 -20.35
CA ALA A 872 -41.72 16.58 -21.28
C ALA A 872 -41.43 17.90 -20.54
N ASP A 873 -42.25 18.23 -19.54
CA ASP A 873 -42.09 19.41 -18.69
C ASP A 873 -40.82 19.30 -17.86
N LEU A 874 -40.59 18.16 -17.21
CA LEU A 874 -39.37 17.91 -16.43
C LEU A 874 -38.10 18.03 -17.30
N LEU A 875 -38.08 17.45 -18.50
CA LEU A 875 -36.94 17.56 -19.41
C LEU A 875 -36.67 19.03 -19.81
N ASN A 876 -37.73 19.83 -20.00
CA ASN A 876 -37.59 21.26 -20.24
C ASN A 876 -37.04 21.98 -19.00
N ASP A 877 -37.56 21.71 -17.81
CA ASP A 877 -37.08 22.32 -16.56
C ASP A 877 -35.60 22.01 -16.30
N LEU A 878 -35.18 20.76 -16.53
CA LEU A 878 -33.79 20.33 -16.41
C LEU A 878 -32.88 21.07 -17.40
N ALA A 879 -33.31 21.21 -18.65
CA ALA A 879 -32.58 21.95 -19.67
C ALA A 879 -32.43 23.44 -19.30
N HIS A 880 -33.51 24.09 -18.82
CA HIS A 880 -33.46 25.49 -18.35
C HIS A 880 -32.54 25.66 -17.14
N ALA A 881 -32.44 24.65 -16.26
CA ALA A 881 -31.55 24.64 -15.11
C ALA A 881 -30.10 24.23 -15.45
N GLY A 882 -29.79 23.86 -16.70
CA GLY A 882 -28.47 23.39 -17.11
C GLY A 882 -28.10 22.00 -16.56
N ILE A 883 -29.09 21.21 -16.14
CA ILE A 883 -28.89 19.86 -15.62
C ILE A 883 -28.90 18.88 -16.78
N LYS A 884 -27.88 18.03 -16.85
CA LYS A 884 -27.72 17.07 -17.93
C LYS A 884 -28.72 15.92 -17.80
N THR A 885 -29.04 15.31 -18.93
CA THR A 885 -30.01 14.21 -19.02
C THR A 885 -29.33 13.00 -19.67
N GLY A 886 -29.27 11.90 -18.95
CA GLY A 886 -28.71 10.63 -19.43
C GLY A 886 -29.81 9.59 -19.58
N LEU A 887 -29.85 8.85 -20.69
CA LEU A 887 -30.72 7.68 -20.82
C LEU A 887 -29.94 6.40 -20.48
N ALA A 888 -30.41 5.65 -19.49
CA ALA A 888 -29.80 4.43 -18.97
C ALA A 888 -30.59 3.17 -19.38
N SER A 889 -30.77 2.97 -20.68
CA SER A 889 -31.55 1.83 -21.22
C SER A 889 -30.66 0.66 -21.65
N ALA A 890 -31.08 -0.55 -21.32
CA ALA A 890 -30.46 -1.79 -21.84
C ALA A 890 -30.88 -2.08 -23.31
N SER A 891 -31.83 -1.32 -23.86
CA SER A 891 -32.34 -1.53 -25.23
C SER A 891 -31.43 -0.88 -26.26
N LYS A 892 -30.92 -1.68 -27.21
CA LYS A 892 -30.21 -1.17 -28.39
C LYS A 892 -31.09 -0.31 -29.31
N ASN A 893 -32.42 -0.36 -29.14
CA ASN A 893 -33.37 0.43 -29.92
C ASN A 893 -33.72 1.76 -29.24
N ALA A 894 -33.15 2.07 -28.07
CA ALA A 894 -33.43 3.31 -27.34
C ALA A 894 -33.27 4.59 -28.18
N PRO A 895 -32.24 4.74 -29.05
CA PRO A 895 -32.16 5.91 -29.94
C PRO A 895 -33.34 6.02 -30.92
N GLN A 896 -33.83 4.90 -31.45
CA GLN A 896 -35.00 4.89 -32.34
C GLN A 896 -36.27 5.27 -31.58
N VAL A 897 -36.43 4.81 -30.33
CA VAL A 897 -37.57 5.20 -29.47
C VAL A 897 -37.55 6.70 -29.23
N LEU A 898 -36.41 7.27 -28.81
CA LEU A 898 -36.28 8.72 -28.63
C LEU A 898 -36.60 9.50 -29.91
N ALA A 899 -36.26 8.94 -31.08
CA ALA A 899 -36.55 9.58 -32.35
C ALA A 899 -38.03 9.66 -32.67
N GLN A 900 -38.76 8.57 -32.44
CA GLN A 900 -40.22 8.56 -32.66
C GLN A 900 -40.96 9.46 -31.66
N LEU A 901 -40.41 9.62 -30.44
CA LEU A 901 -40.95 10.53 -29.42
C LEU A 901 -40.51 12.00 -29.63
N HIS A 902 -39.66 12.31 -30.61
CA HIS A 902 -39.02 13.63 -30.82
C HIS A 902 -38.23 14.15 -29.60
N LEU A 903 -37.55 13.25 -28.90
CA LEU A 903 -36.76 13.54 -27.69
C LEU A 903 -35.25 13.43 -27.89
N GLU A 904 -34.73 13.19 -29.10
CA GLU A 904 -33.28 12.95 -29.28
C GLU A 904 -32.43 14.13 -28.79
N ASN A 905 -32.91 15.34 -29.06
CA ASN A 905 -32.23 16.58 -28.68
C ASN A 905 -32.48 16.98 -27.20
N LYS A 906 -33.28 16.21 -26.45
CA LYS A 906 -33.56 16.46 -25.03
C LYS A 906 -32.64 15.67 -24.11
N PHE A 907 -31.93 14.67 -24.64
CA PHE A 907 -30.95 13.88 -23.89
C PHE A 907 -29.53 14.34 -24.19
N THR A 908 -28.77 14.67 -23.15
CA THR A 908 -27.34 14.97 -23.27
C THR A 908 -26.55 13.74 -23.70
N ALA A 909 -26.96 12.56 -23.23
CA ALA A 909 -26.31 11.32 -23.56
C ALA A 909 -27.26 10.11 -23.48
N VAL A 910 -26.94 9.07 -24.25
CA VAL A 910 -27.55 7.74 -24.16
C VAL A 910 -26.44 6.74 -23.85
N ALA A 911 -26.65 5.91 -22.82
CA ALA A 911 -25.70 4.88 -22.44
C ALA A 911 -25.55 3.83 -23.55
N ASP A 912 -24.32 3.34 -23.74
CA ASP A 912 -24.03 2.32 -24.74
C ASP A 912 -24.25 0.91 -24.14
N ALA A 913 -25.44 0.36 -24.38
CA ALA A 913 -25.78 -1.01 -23.95
C ALA A 913 -24.84 -2.09 -24.51
N GLY A 914 -24.04 -1.79 -25.55
CA GLY A 914 -23.01 -2.70 -26.08
C GLY A 914 -21.70 -2.70 -25.30
N LYS A 915 -21.43 -1.67 -24.49
CA LYS A 915 -20.22 -1.56 -23.65
C LYS A 915 -20.42 -2.05 -22.22
N VAL A 916 -21.67 -2.12 -21.78
CA VAL A 916 -22.05 -2.67 -20.48
C VAL A 916 -21.78 -4.17 -20.43
N GLN A 917 -21.11 -4.62 -19.37
CA GLN A 917 -20.79 -6.05 -19.18
C GLN A 917 -21.97 -6.83 -18.61
N MET A 918 -22.65 -6.26 -17.62
CA MET A 918 -23.74 -6.91 -16.91
C MET A 918 -25.05 -6.12 -16.98
N PRO A 919 -26.19 -6.78 -17.23
CA PRO A 919 -27.49 -6.11 -17.16
C PRO A 919 -27.86 -5.76 -15.71
N LYS A 920 -28.92 -4.95 -15.55
CA LYS A 920 -29.58 -4.75 -14.24
C LYS A 920 -29.85 -6.14 -13.61
N PRO A 921 -29.58 -6.35 -12.31
CA PRO A 921 -29.40 -5.36 -11.25
C PRO A 921 -27.95 -4.90 -11.02
N GLU A 922 -27.00 -5.16 -11.93
CA GLU A 922 -25.65 -4.62 -11.84
C GLU A 922 -25.59 -3.13 -12.24
N PRO A 923 -24.67 -2.33 -11.69
CA PRO A 923 -24.69 -0.87 -11.79
C PRO A 923 -24.26 -0.31 -13.15
N ASP A 924 -23.82 -1.16 -14.08
CA ASP A 924 -23.12 -0.82 -15.31
C ASP A 924 -23.82 0.25 -16.14
N ILE A 925 -25.10 0.08 -16.43
CA ILE A 925 -25.82 0.97 -17.35
C ILE A 925 -25.98 2.39 -16.80
N PHE A 926 -26.16 2.52 -15.47
CA PHE A 926 -26.29 3.82 -14.82
C PHE A 926 -24.94 4.51 -14.66
N LEU A 927 -23.86 3.76 -14.40
CA LEU A 927 -22.51 4.31 -14.36
C LEU A 927 -22.05 4.74 -15.76
N GLU A 928 -22.32 3.96 -16.80
CA GLU A 928 -22.07 4.36 -18.20
C GLU A 928 -22.87 5.62 -18.57
N ALA A 929 -24.14 5.71 -18.16
CA ALA A 929 -24.94 6.91 -18.38
C ALA A 929 -24.34 8.14 -17.68
N ALA A 930 -23.91 8.01 -16.42
CA ALA A 930 -23.25 9.09 -15.67
C ALA A 930 -21.94 9.54 -16.36
N ASP A 931 -21.08 8.59 -16.72
CA ASP A 931 -19.80 8.84 -17.40
C ASP A 931 -20.02 9.55 -18.76
N LYS A 932 -21.02 9.12 -19.53
CA LYS A 932 -21.39 9.76 -20.81
C LYS A 932 -21.93 11.17 -20.66
N THR A 933 -22.60 11.48 -19.55
CA THR A 933 -22.97 12.87 -19.25
C THR A 933 -21.77 13.71 -18.78
N ASN A 934 -20.61 13.09 -18.52
CA ASN A 934 -19.48 13.73 -17.86
C ASN A 934 -19.92 14.41 -16.55
N THR A 935 -20.63 13.64 -15.72
CA THR A 935 -21.04 14.02 -14.36
C THR A 935 -20.61 12.94 -13.39
N TRP A 936 -20.06 13.34 -12.24
CA TRP A 936 -19.70 12.40 -11.20
C TRP A 936 -20.93 11.71 -10.62
N TYR A 937 -20.87 10.40 -10.39
CA TYR A 937 -22.05 9.59 -10.05
C TYR A 937 -22.82 10.08 -8.80
N THR A 938 -22.15 10.65 -7.79
CA THR A 938 -22.85 11.18 -6.61
C THR A 938 -23.63 12.48 -6.88
N ASP A 939 -23.34 13.14 -7.99
CA ASP A 939 -24.04 14.35 -8.46
C ASP A 939 -25.19 14.00 -9.42
N CYS A 940 -25.51 12.71 -9.54
CA CYS A 940 -26.61 12.18 -10.33
C CYS A 940 -27.79 11.76 -9.44
N VAL A 941 -29.00 11.89 -9.98
CA VAL A 941 -30.20 11.17 -9.52
C VAL A 941 -30.66 10.26 -10.63
N ALA A 942 -31.05 9.04 -10.31
CA ALA A 942 -31.58 8.10 -11.30
C ALA A 942 -33.04 7.76 -11.03
N ILE A 943 -33.84 7.69 -12.08
CA ILE A 943 -35.29 7.45 -12.06
C ILE A 943 -35.58 6.11 -12.72
N GLU A 944 -36.38 5.28 -12.05
CA GLU A 944 -36.64 3.90 -12.45
C GLU A 944 -38.01 3.43 -11.93
N ASP A 945 -38.66 2.50 -12.63
CA ASP A 945 -39.95 1.91 -12.22
C ASP A 945 -39.84 0.43 -11.80
N ALA A 946 -38.70 -0.22 -12.02
CA ALA A 946 -38.45 -1.62 -11.66
C ALA A 946 -37.45 -1.82 -10.50
N GLU A 947 -37.72 -2.79 -9.62
CA GLU A 947 -36.87 -3.12 -8.47
C GLU A 947 -35.44 -3.54 -8.86
N ALA A 948 -35.27 -4.21 -10.01
CA ALA A 948 -33.95 -4.56 -10.54
C ALA A 948 -33.11 -3.31 -10.88
N GLY A 949 -33.74 -2.29 -11.46
CA GLY A 949 -33.06 -1.02 -11.75
C GLY A 949 -32.77 -0.21 -10.50
N ILE A 950 -33.69 -0.19 -9.50
CA ILE A 950 -33.43 0.44 -8.21
C ILE A 950 -32.20 -0.18 -7.55
N LYS A 951 -32.08 -1.52 -7.55
CA LYS A 951 -30.87 -2.21 -7.06
C LYS A 951 -29.60 -1.80 -7.83
N ALA A 952 -29.69 -1.66 -9.15
CA ALA A 952 -28.56 -1.19 -9.97
C ALA A 952 -28.12 0.24 -9.59
N ILE A 953 -29.08 1.15 -9.41
CA ILE A 953 -28.84 2.55 -8.99
C ILE A 953 -28.16 2.57 -7.60
N LYS A 954 -28.68 1.81 -6.65
CA LYS A 954 -28.11 1.74 -5.29
C LYS A 954 -26.71 1.15 -5.28
N LYS A 955 -26.45 0.09 -6.07
CA LYS A 955 -25.10 -0.47 -6.25
C LYS A 955 -24.13 0.52 -6.90
N ALA A 956 -24.61 1.41 -7.77
CA ALA A 956 -23.81 2.46 -8.38
C ALA A 956 -23.40 3.56 -7.37
N GLY A 957 -24.06 3.62 -6.21
CA GLY A 957 -23.91 4.71 -5.24
C GLY A 957 -24.67 5.98 -5.63
N ILE A 958 -25.69 5.86 -6.49
CA ILE A 958 -26.50 6.96 -6.99
C ILE A 958 -27.81 7.03 -6.17
N LYS A 959 -28.40 8.22 -6.03
CA LYS A 959 -29.72 8.38 -5.40
C LYS A 959 -30.83 7.88 -6.32
N ALA A 960 -31.69 7.02 -5.81
CA ALA A 960 -32.75 6.35 -6.56
C ALA A 960 -34.12 6.99 -6.32
N VAL A 961 -34.80 7.35 -7.40
CA VAL A 961 -36.20 7.80 -7.40
C VAL A 961 -37.05 6.73 -8.09
N GLY A 962 -37.94 6.10 -7.33
CA GLY A 962 -38.79 5.01 -7.80
C GLY A 962 -40.19 5.49 -8.22
N VAL A 963 -40.63 5.16 -9.44
CA VAL A 963 -42.01 5.39 -9.91
C VAL A 963 -42.88 4.17 -9.58
N CYS A 964 -43.69 4.27 -8.53
CA CYS A 964 -44.47 3.16 -7.99
C CYS A 964 -45.84 3.01 -8.66
N SER A 965 -45.86 2.77 -9.98
CA SER A 965 -47.10 2.63 -10.77
C SER A 965 -47.89 1.35 -10.45
N SER A 966 -47.19 0.25 -10.14
CA SER A 966 -47.78 -1.09 -10.01
C SER A 966 -47.28 -1.93 -8.83
N SER A 967 -46.15 -1.56 -8.20
CA SER A 967 -45.56 -2.30 -7.06
C SER A 967 -44.71 -1.39 -6.16
N PRO A 968 -44.56 -1.73 -4.86
CA PRO A 968 -43.76 -0.93 -3.93
C PRO A 968 -42.25 -1.13 -4.17
N LEU A 969 -41.56 -0.07 -4.61
CA LEU A 969 -40.10 -0.02 -4.79
C LEU A 969 -39.40 0.33 -3.46
N ASN A 970 -39.34 -0.63 -2.54
CA ASN A 970 -38.94 -0.38 -1.15
C ASN A 970 -37.51 0.13 -0.96
N ASN A 971 -36.62 -0.13 -1.92
CA ASN A 971 -35.21 0.26 -1.86
C ASN A 971 -34.92 1.63 -2.50
N ALA A 972 -35.93 2.32 -3.04
CA ALA A 972 -35.76 3.66 -3.59
C ALA A 972 -35.60 4.69 -2.46
N ASP A 973 -34.73 5.69 -2.66
CA ASP A 973 -34.50 6.77 -1.68
C ASP A 973 -35.72 7.72 -1.64
N VAL A 974 -36.34 7.96 -2.79
CA VAL A 974 -37.58 8.72 -2.94
C VAL A 974 -38.56 7.91 -3.78
N ARG A 975 -39.86 7.99 -3.45
CA ARG A 975 -40.93 7.27 -4.15
C ARG A 975 -42.01 8.24 -4.59
N VAL A 976 -42.42 8.12 -5.85
CA VAL A 976 -43.55 8.85 -6.42
C VAL A 976 -44.60 7.87 -6.93
N LYS A 977 -45.87 8.27 -6.97
CA LYS A 977 -46.95 7.40 -7.46
C LYS A 977 -47.10 7.43 -8.98
N SER A 978 -46.63 8.50 -9.61
CA SER A 978 -46.74 8.76 -11.05
C SER A 978 -45.56 9.60 -11.52
N THR A 979 -45.20 9.48 -12.80
CA THR A 979 -44.20 10.35 -13.46
C THR A 979 -44.56 11.83 -13.38
N SER A 980 -45.86 12.16 -13.25
CA SER A 980 -46.33 13.55 -13.10
C SER A 980 -45.89 14.24 -11.80
N GLU A 981 -45.47 13.48 -10.79
CA GLU A 981 -44.95 14.00 -9.51
C GLU A 981 -43.43 14.29 -9.59
N LEU A 982 -42.76 13.88 -10.67
CA LEU A 982 -41.33 14.13 -10.86
C LEU A 982 -41.11 15.60 -11.23
N THR A 983 -40.57 16.35 -10.28
CA THR A 983 -40.25 17.78 -10.45
C THR A 983 -38.77 18.02 -10.19
N LEU A 984 -38.22 19.09 -10.75
CA LEU A 984 -36.84 19.51 -10.48
C LEU A 984 -36.57 19.66 -8.97
N GLU A 985 -37.51 20.23 -8.22
CA GLU A 985 -37.37 20.43 -6.77
C GLU A 985 -37.36 19.11 -6.00
N LEU A 986 -38.20 18.13 -6.38
CA LEU A 986 -38.15 16.78 -5.82
C LEU A 986 -36.78 16.13 -6.04
N LEU A 987 -36.21 16.23 -7.25
CA LEU A 987 -34.91 15.64 -7.57
C LEU A 987 -33.76 16.33 -6.82
N LYS A 988 -33.82 17.66 -6.62
CA LYS A 988 -32.86 18.37 -5.77
C LYS A 988 -32.96 17.93 -4.31
N GLN A 989 -34.18 17.77 -3.79
CA GLN A 989 -34.42 17.27 -2.43
C GLN A 989 -33.92 15.84 -2.24
N ALA A 990 -34.00 14.98 -3.27
CA ALA A 990 -33.51 13.61 -3.21
C ALA A 990 -31.99 13.50 -2.93
N LEU A 991 -31.21 14.52 -3.35
CA LEU A 991 -29.77 14.61 -3.08
C LEU A 991 -29.42 15.25 -1.75
N GLN A 992 -30.32 16.05 -1.17
CA GLN A 992 -30.09 16.66 0.13
C GLN A 992 -30.22 15.60 1.22
N GLU A 993 -29.12 15.33 1.93
CA GLU A 993 -29.18 14.49 3.13
C GLU A 993 -30.11 15.18 4.15
N LYS A 994 -31.11 14.45 4.66
CA LYS A 994 -31.71 14.84 5.94
C LYS A 994 -30.65 14.56 6.98
N ASP A 995 -30.03 15.61 7.50
CA ASP A 995 -29.17 15.51 8.70
C ASP A 995 -29.93 14.69 9.76
N GLY A 996 -29.43 13.49 10.02
CA GLY A 996 -30.00 12.52 10.95
C GLY A 996 -28.95 12.04 11.93
#